data_AF-A0A2W6U0I5-F1
#
_entry.id   AF-A0A2W6U0I5-F1
#
_cell.length_a   1.000
_cell.length_b   1.000
_cell.length_c   1.000
_cell.angle_alpha   90.00
_cell.angle_beta   90.00
_cell.angle_gamma   90.00
#
_symmetry.space_group_name_H-M   'P 1'
#
loop_
_entity.id
_entity.type
_entity.pdbx_description
1 polymer ?
#
loop_
_entity_poly.entity_id
_entity_poly.type
_entity_poly.pdbx_seq_one_letter_code
_entity_poly.pdbx_strand_id
1 'polypeptide(L)'
;HFFAIVDEVDSILIDEARTPLIISGPSSGEANRWFVEFAKIAKTLEAGEDYEVDEKKRTIGVLEPGIEKVEDYLGIDNLYESANTPLISFLNNSIKALALFKRDTDYVVMNDEVMIVDEHTGRILVGRRYNEGIHQAIEAKEGVPVKAENQTLATVTLQNYFRLYDKLAGMTGTAETEAAEFMSTYKLGVVPIPTNKPMIRKDQPDLVYKNEPAKFAQVVEDIARRHETGQPVLVGTVSVEKSEYLSRLLAKKGIKHEVLNAKNHAREAEIVARAGRLGAVTVATNMAGRGTDIMLGGNAEFLAVQELKAKGLDPVETPDEYEAAWDAVYTAQRDTVAEEATKVVEAGGLYVLGTERHESRRIDNQLRGRSGRQGDPGESRFYLSLTDDLMRLFQSGAAEAILARTNFPDDVAIESTMVSRAIKSAQSQVEARNAEIRKNVLKYDDVLNRQREAIYADRRHMLEGDDLSGRVEHFIEDAISAVIDDHTGSGHTESWDFDALWTELKTLYPVSVTIDEVVAESGNKGRVTPEILKREILSDAKIAYAAREEKLGTPAMRELERRVVLQVLDRRWRDHLYEMDYLKDGIGLRAMAQRDPLIEYQREGYQMFQAMMGQIKEESVGFLYNLDVEVRQQGEGQVESEVQAKGLQAPAVEAQKLQYTAPGEGGDVEVRNDRGQVQQAATSKLRQAASGAAPAPATEAPRGAFGQRTDGAAASTPAPQNRADRRAAGKKK
;
A
#
# COMPACT_ATOMS: atom_id res chain seq x y z
N HIS A 1 10.22 -17.88 -11.75
CA HIS A 1 8.75 -18.02 -11.60
C HIS A 1 8.24 -18.62 -12.89
N PHE A 2 7.57 -19.78 -12.87
CA PHE A 2 7.37 -20.57 -14.10
C PHE A 2 6.12 -20.16 -14.92
N PHE A 3 4.92 -20.21 -14.34
CA PHE A 3 3.68 -19.90 -15.04
C PHE A 3 2.62 -19.35 -14.10
N ALA A 4 1.97 -18.24 -14.47
CA ALA A 4 0.79 -17.71 -13.81
C ALA A 4 -0.40 -17.66 -14.77
N ILE A 5 -1.55 -18.17 -14.32
CA ILE A 5 -2.86 -17.94 -14.95
C ILE A 5 -3.65 -17.07 -13.98
N VAL A 6 -3.87 -15.81 -14.36
CA VAL A 6 -4.59 -14.84 -13.54
C VAL A 6 -6.08 -14.94 -13.88
N ASP A 7 -6.86 -15.51 -12.97
CA ASP A 7 -8.32 -15.36 -13.03
C ASP A 7 -8.70 -13.91 -12.75
N GLU A 8 -9.77 -13.42 -13.38
CA GLU A 8 -10.23 -12.05 -13.22
C GLU A 8 -9.14 -11.00 -13.51
N VAL A 9 -8.39 -11.24 -14.60
CA VAL A 9 -7.15 -10.53 -14.96
C VAL A 9 -7.32 -9.01 -15.09
N ASP A 10 -8.49 -8.54 -15.48
CA ASP A 10 -8.80 -7.12 -15.61
C ASP A 10 -9.02 -6.42 -14.26
N SER A 11 -9.34 -7.14 -13.20
CA SER A 11 -9.34 -6.53 -11.87
C SER A 11 -7.96 -6.54 -11.25
N ILE A 12 -7.27 -7.67 -11.30
CA ILE A 12 -5.97 -7.79 -10.62
C ILE A 12 -4.92 -6.93 -11.34
N LEU A 13 -4.79 -7.06 -12.66
CA LEU A 13 -3.71 -6.42 -13.40
C LEU A 13 -4.02 -4.98 -13.84
N ILE A 14 -5.27 -4.50 -13.66
CA ILE A 14 -5.70 -3.15 -14.05
C ILE A 14 -6.35 -2.40 -12.88
N ASP A 15 -7.38 -2.92 -12.20
CA ASP A 15 -8.04 -2.15 -11.11
C ASP A 15 -7.19 -2.06 -9.84
N GLU A 16 -6.62 -3.18 -9.41
CA GLU A 16 -5.80 -3.31 -8.20
C GLU A 16 -4.36 -2.81 -8.41
N ALA A 17 -3.88 -2.86 -9.66
CA ALA A 17 -2.56 -2.42 -10.08
C ALA A 17 -2.32 -0.89 -9.91
N ARG A 18 -3.28 -0.16 -9.33
CA ARG A 18 -3.13 1.24 -8.88
C ARG A 18 -2.28 1.36 -7.60
N THR A 19 -2.27 0.32 -6.76
CA THR A 19 -1.59 0.36 -5.46
C THR A 19 -0.47 -0.68 -5.44
N PRO A 20 0.77 -0.31 -5.05
CA PRO A 20 1.84 -1.28 -4.86
C PRO A 20 1.62 -2.16 -3.62
N LEU A 21 2.24 -3.33 -3.60
CA LEU A 21 2.36 -4.17 -2.41
C LEU A 21 3.52 -3.65 -1.57
N ILE A 22 3.26 -3.29 -0.31
CA ILE A 22 4.27 -2.71 0.58
C ILE A 22 4.32 -3.50 1.89
N ILE A 23 5.53 -3.85 2.30
CA ILE A 23 5.84 -4.32 3.65
C ILE A 23 6.53 -3.18 4.38
N SER A 24 5.97 -2.78 5.52
CA SER A 24 6.53 -1.73 6.35
C SER A 24 6.81 -2.24 7.76
N GLY A 25 7.82 -1.68 8.41
CA GLY A 25 8.21 -2.02 9.77
C GLY A 25 8.82 -0.83 10.50
N PRO A 26 8.99 -0.93 11.83
CA PRO A 26 9.47 0.19 12.63
C PRO A 26 10.88 0.61 12.22
N SER A 27 11.08 1.92 12.05
CA SER A 27 12.40 2.52 11.84
C SER A 27 13.28 2.41 13.09
N SER A 28 14.61 2.46 12.91
CA SER A 28 15.60 2.50 13.99
C SER A 28 15.47 3.75 14.89
N GLY A 29 14.71 4.76 14.47
CA GLY A 29 14.43 5.96 15.25
C GLY A 29 15.55 7.01 15.24
N GLU A 30 16.67 6.76 14.54
CA GLU A 30 17.77 7.73 14.43
C GLU A 30 17.31 9.04 13.75
N ALA A 31 16.37 8.95 12.80
CA ALA A 31 15.75 10.10 12.15
C ALA A 31 14.97 11.01 13.12
N ASN A 32 14.56 10.53 14.29
CA ASN A 32 13.82 11.32 15.28
C ASN A 32 14.63 12.52 15.76
N ARG A 33 15.97 12.43 15.78
CA ARG A 33 16.84 13.56 16.13
C ARG A 33 16.66 14.74 15.18
N TRP A 34 16.49 14.46 13.88
CA TRP A 34 16.37 15.49 12.86
C TRP A 34 15.05 16.25 12.99
N PHE A 35 13.94 15.55 13.29
CA PHE A 35 12.68 16.23 13.60
C PHE A 35 12.83 17.21 14.77
N VAL A 36 13.57 16.83 15.82
CA VAL A 36 13.81 17.70 16.98
C VAL A 36 14.69 18.91 16.61
N GLU A 37 15.75 18.72 15.84
CA GLU A 37 16.62 19.82 15.41
C GLU A 37 15.92 20.78 14.43
N PHE A 38 15.24 20.25 13.41
CA PHE A 38 14.48 21.09 12.46
C PHE A 38 13.29 21.79 13.10
N ALA A 39 12.68 21.23 14.16
CA ALA A 39 11.68 21.95 14.94
C ALA A 39 12.25 23.15 15.72
N LYS A 40 13.54 23.14 16.07
CA LYS A 40 14.24 24.31 16.64
C LYS A 40 14.57 25.31 15.55
N ILE A 41 15.14 24.85 14.43
CA ILE A 41 15.49 25.70 13.29
C ILE A 41 14.26 26.40 12.72
N ALA A 42 13.15 25.68 12.53
CA ALA A 42 11.92 26.27 12.01
C ALA A 42 11.40 27.44 12.88
N LYS A 43 11.68 27.45 14.20
CA LYS A 43 11.30 28.55 15.11
C LYS A 43 12.17 29.80 14.94
N THR A 44 13.34 29.69 14.30
CA THR A 44 14.21 30.84 14.01
C THR A 44 13.94 31.47 12.65
N LEU A 45 13.15 30.81 11.79
CA LEU A 45 12.79 31.30 10.47
C LEU A 45 11.56 32.23 10.52
N GLU A 46 11.57 33.30 9.74
CA GLU A 46 10.50 34.30 9.68
C GLU A 46 9.65 34.18 8.40
N ALA A 47 8.32 34.18 8.58
CA ALA A 47 7.36 34.11 7.49
C ALA A 47 7.38 35.41 6.64
N GLY A 48 7.51 35.26 5.32
CA GLY A 48 7.59 36.36 4.35
C GLY A 48 9.02 36.81 4.01
N GLU A 49 10.02 36.37 4.79
CA GLU A 49 11.45 36.59 4.51
C GLU A 49 12.16 35.27 4.20
N ASP A 50 12.03 34.28 5.10
CA ASP A 50 12.72 32.99 4.99
C ASP A 50 11.86 31.92 4.30
N TYR A 51 10.55 32.03 4.40
CA TYR A 51 9.61 31.12 3.75
C TYR A 51 8.27 31.80 3.46
N GLU A 52 7.58 31.35 2.42
CA GLU A 52 6.22 31.75 2.06
C GLU A 52 5.19 30.67 2.43
N VAL A 53 3.97 31.11 2.76
CA VAL A 53 2.86 30.23 3.14
C VAL A 53 1.66 30.50 2.25
N ASP A 54 1.20 29.49 1.52
CA ASP A 54 -0.09 29.51 0.82
C ASP A 54 -1.13 28.81 1.68
N GLU A 55 -1.89 29.57 2.47
CA GLU A 55 -2.94 29.05 3.34
C GLU A 55 -4.07 28.35 2.57
N LYS A 56 -4.37 28.80 1.34
CA LYS A 56 -5.46 28.20 0.53
C LYS A 56 -5.08 26.82 0.01
N LYS A 57 -3.82 26.64 -0.41
CA LYS A 57 -3.31 25.35 -0.87
C LYS A 57 -2.71 24.50 0.25
N ARG A 58 -2.57 25.05 1.46
CA ARG A 58 -1.89 24.44 2.61
C ARG A 58 -0.48 23.96 2.25
N THR A 59 0.26 24.78 1.50
CA THR A 59 1.63 24.52 1.08
C THR A 59 2.56 25.63 1.58
N ILE A 60 3.84 25.30 1.75
CA ILE A 60 4.88 26.26 2.10
C ILE A 60 5.98 26.20 1.04
N GLY A 61 6.60 27.35 0.76
CA GLY A 61 7.78 27.47 -0.10
C GLY A 61 8.93 28.05 0.72
N VAL A 62 10.09 27.40 0.74
CA VAL A 62 11.28 27.94 1.42
C VAL A 62 11.99 28.89 0.46
N LEU A 63 12.30 30.10 0.92
CA LEU A 63 12.98 31.12 0.13
C LEU A 63 14.50 31.00 0.31
N GLU A 64 15.26 31.62 -0.60
CA GLU A 64 16.73 31.59 -0.60
C GLU A 64 17.36 32.03 0.75
N PRO A 65 16.90 33.11 1.42
CA PRO A 65 17.42 33.50 2.73
C PRO A 65 17.17 32.44 3.82
N GLY A 66 16.06 31.71 3.72
CA GLY A 66 15.73 30.63 4.64
C GLY A 66 16.59 29.39 4.43
N ILE A 67 17.00 29.12 3.18
CA ILE A 67 17.92 28.03 2.85
C ILE A 67 19.31 28.34 3.41
N GLU A 68 19.84 29.55 3.20
CA GLU A 68 21.15 29.99 3.70
C GLU A 68 21.24 29.90 5.24
N LYS A 69 20.20 30.36 5.96
CA LYS A 69 20.12 30.23 7.43
C LYS A 69 20.16 28.79 7.92
N VAL A 70 19.55 27.86 7.17
CA VAL A 70 19.53 26.43 7.50
C VAL A 70 20.88 25.79 7.22
N GLU A 71 21.50 26.14 6.10
CA GLU A 71 22.85 25.71 5.70
C GLU A 71 23.89 26.14 6.74
N ASP A 72 23.88 27.41 7.15
CA ASP A 72 24.74 27.96 8.19
C ASP A 72 24.56 27.26 9.54
N TYR A 73 23.30 26.98 9.93
CA TYR A 73 23.00 26.32 11.20
C TYR A 73 23.52 24.88 11.24
N LEU A 74 23.41 24.17 10.12
CA LEU A 74 23.82 22.78 9.98
C LEU A 74 25.32 22.64 9.65
N GLY A 75 25.97 23.73 9.21
CA GLY A 75 27.36 23.72 8.76
C GLY A 75 27.54 22.95 7.46
N ILE A 76 26.56 23.02 6.55
CA ILE A 76 26.57 22.35 5.24
C ILE A 76 26.62 23.39 4.12
N ASP A 77 27.32 23.07 3.03
CA ASP A 77 27.47 24.01 1.90
C ASP A 77 26.23 24.11 1.02
N ASN A 78 25.46 23.01 0.89
CA ASN A 78 24.27 22.97 0.05
C ASN A 78 23.24 21.95 0.55
N LEU A 79 22.04 22.43 0.88
CA LEU A 79 20.92 21.59 1.33
C LEU A 79 20.37 20.68 0.22
N TYR A 80 20.60 21.03 -1.06
CA TYR A 80 20.14 20.29 -2.24
C TYR A 80 21.18 19.28 -2.78
N GLU A 81 22.26 19.05 -2.06
CA GLU A 81 23.17 17.95 -2.37
C GLU A 81 22.49 16.59 -2.11
N SER A 82 22.83 15.58 -2.91
CA SER A 82 22.19 14.25 -2.84
C SER A 82 22.23 13.64 -1.44
N ALA A 83 23.32 13.86 -0.68
CA ALA A 83 23.48 13.38 0.70
C ALA A 83 22.53 14.09 1.71
N ASN A 84 22.10 15.32 1.41
CA ASN A 84 21.28 16.16 2.27
C ASN A 84 19.79 16.14 1.89
N THR A 85 19.42 15.44 0.80
CA THR A 85 18.04 15.34 0.31
C THR A 85 16.99 15.01 1.39
N PRO A 86 17.24 14.09 2.35
CA PRO A 86 16.29 13.81 3.42
C PRO A 86 16.01 15.02 4.32
N LEU A 87 16.99 15.92 4.52
CA LEU A 87 16.90 17.10 5.38
C LEU A 87 15.88 18.11 4.87
N ILE A 88 15.69 18.21 3.55
CA ILE A 88 14.68 19.08 2.92
C ILE A 88 13.28 18.71 3.41
N SER A 89 12.99 17.40 3.50
CA SER A 89 11.69 16.93 3.96
C SER A 89 11.45 17.31 5.43
N PHE A 90 12.46 17.17 6.29
CA PHE A 90 12.37 17.55 7.71
C PHE A 90 12.19 19.07 7.88
N LEU A 91 12.91 19.87 7.09
CA LEU A 91 12.75 21.33 7.08
C LEU A 91 11.33 21.72 6.66
N ASN A 92 10.87 21.21 5.52
CA ASN A 92 9.56 21.53 4.98
C ASN A 92 8.46 21.10 5.96
N ASN A 93 8.52 19.88 6.47
CA ASN A 93 7.57 19.37 7.44
C ASN A 93 7.56 20.17 8.74
N SER A 94 8.71 20.62 9.22
CA SER A 94 8.82 21.45 10.44
C SER A 94 8.23 22.84 10.24
N ILE A 95 8.52 23.50 9.11
CA ILE A 95 7.91 24.79 8.75
C ILE A 95 6.40 24.63 8.56
N LYS A 96 5.96 23.58 7.86
CA LYS A 96 4.55 23.26 7.65
C LYS A 96 3.82 23.03 8.97
N ALA A 97 4.40 22.21 9.86
CA ALA A 97 3.89 21.98 11.20
C ALA A 97 3.81 23.27 12.03
N LEU A 98 4.79 24.17 11.89
CA LEU A 98 4.81 25.46 12.58
C LEU A 98 3.73 26.41 12.07
N ALA A 99 3.68 26.63 10.75
CA ALA A 99 2.90 27.66 10.10
C ALA A 99 1.43 27.27 9.83
N LEU A 100 1.17 26.01 9.46
CA LEU A 100 -0.15 25.57 8.98
C LEU A 100 -0.95 24.74 9.99
N PHE A 101 -0.33 24.21 11.06
CA PHE A 101 -1.01 23.38 12.05
C PHE A 101 -1.01 24.06 13.41
N LYS A 102 -2.21 24.46 13.86
CA LYS A 102 -2.43 25.21 15.09
C LYS A 102 -2.89 24.29 16.21
N ARG A 103 -2.19 24.40 17.34
CA ARG A 103 -2.60 23.76 18.59
C ARG A 103 -3.97 24.29 19.03
N ASP A 104 -4.77 23.41 19.60
CA ASP A 104 -6.15 23.61 20.05
C ASP A 104 -7.19 23.88 18.95
N THR A 105 -6.76 23.89 17.67
CA THR A 105 -7.65 23.96 16.50
C THR A 105 -7.54 22.70 15.65
N ASP A 106 -6.33 22.38 15.15
CA ASP A 106 -6.08 21.23 14.29
C ASP A 106 -5.73 19.97 15.10
N TYR A 107 -5.11 20.16 16.27
CA TYR A 107 -4.71 19.07 17.17
C TYR A 107 -4.60 19.56 18.62
N VAL A 108 -4.63 18.64 19.57
CA VAL A 108 -4.40 18.87 21.00
C VAL A 108 -3.35 17.91 21.53
N VAL A 109 -2.58 18.32 22.52
CA VAL A 109 -1.59 17.47 23.18
C VAL A 109 -2.16 16.97 24.50
N MET A 110 -2.26 15.65 24.67
CA MET A 110 -2.73 15.02 25.91
C MET A 110 -1.90 13.77 26.22
N ASN A 111 -1.49 13.60 27.48
CA ASN A 111 -0.67 12.48 27.94
C ASN A 111 0.62 12.28 27.10
N ASP A 112 1.32 13.37 26.77
CA ASP A 112 2.49 13.34 25.90
C ASP A 112 2.23 12.66 24.54
N GLU A 113 1.03 12.84 23.99
CA GLU A 113 0.66 12.42 22.64
C GLU A 113 -0.09 13.52 21.89
N VAL A 114 0.22 13.68 20.60
CA VAL A 114 -0.48 14.59 19.69
C VAL A 114 -1.75 13.90 19.18
N MET A 115 -2.89 14.53 19.42
CA MET A 115 -4.21 14.01 19.08
C MET A 115 -4.90 14.96 18.10
N ILE A 116 -5.26 14.46 16.91
CA ILE A 116 -5.90 15.28 15.87
C ILE A 116 -7.32 15.67 16.30
N VAL A 117 -7.70 16.91 16.05
CA VAL A 117 -9.05 17.42 16.26
C VAL A 117 -9.74 17.57 14.90
N ASP A 118 -10.98 17.11 14.81
CA ASP A 118 -11.82 17.34 13.64
C ASP A 118 -12.25 18.81 13.57
N GLU A 119 -11.86 19.50 12.49
CA GLU A 119 -12.11 20.92 12.24
C GLU A 119 -13.61 21.28 12.26
N HIS A 120 -14.50 20.35 11.89
CA HIS A 120 -15.95 20.62 11.85
C HIS A 120 -16.64 20.30 13.17
N THR A 121 -16.19 19.30 13.91
CA THR A 121 -16.91 18.80 15.10
C THR A 121 -16.22 19.11 16.42
N GLY A 122 -14.95 19.55 16.40
CA GLY A 122 -14.12 19.76 17.58
C GLY A 122 -13.83 18.46 18.35
N ARG A 123 -14.12 17.29 17.77
CA ARG A 123 -13.93 15.99 18.41
C ARG A 123 -12.50 15.51 18.23
N ILE A 124 -11.98 14.86 19.27
CA ILE A 124 -10.65 14.27 19.28
C ILE A 124 -10.69 12.93 18.55
N LEU A 125 -9.90 12.79 17.49
CA LEU A 125 -9.82 11.60 16.66
C LEU A 125 -8.70 10.67 17.17
N VAL A 126 -9.06 9.83 18.14
CA VAL A 126 -8.15 8.88 18.78
C VAL A 126 -7.54 7.91 17.75
N GLY A 127 -6.21 7.73 17.82
CA GLY A 127 -5.47 6.82 16.95
C GLY A 127 -5.19 7.36 15.54
N ARG A 128 -5.58 8.60 15.21
CA ARG A 128 -5.23 9.24 13.94
C ARG A 128 -3.88 9.97 13.99
N ARG A 129 -3.15 9.91 12.88
CA ARG A 129 -1.85 10.57 12.69
C ARG A 129 -1.82 11.26 11.34
N TYR A 130 -1.05 12.33 11.23
CA TYR A 130 -0.73 12.94 9.94
C TYR A 130 0.34 12.10 9.24
N ASN A 131 0.33 12.11 7.90
CA ASN A 131 1.27 11.33 7.09
C ASN A 131 2.55 12.13 6.82
N GLU A 132 3.51 11.51 6.11
CA GLU A 132 4.69 12.18 5.51
C GLU A 132 5.58 12.88 6.54
N GLY A 133 5.75 12.32 7.75
CA GLY A 133 6.55 12.94 8.80
C GLY A 133 5.93 14.18 9.47
N ILE A 134 4.74 14.63 9.05
CA ILE A 134 4.08 15.82 9.64
C ILE A 134 3.69 15.59 11.09
N HIS A 135 3.25 14.37 11.43
CA HIS A 135 2.87 14.08 12.82
C HIS A 135 4.08 14.16 13.74
N GLN A 136 5.22 13.65 13.29
CA GLN A 136 6.51 13.68 13.97
C GLN A 136 7.03 15.11 14.08
N ALA A 137 6.87 15.92 13.02
CA ALA A 137 7.21 17.34 13.06
C ALA A 137 6.34 18.12 14.07
N ILE A 138 5.05 17.77 14.21
CA ILE A 138 4.17 18.36 15.25
C ILE A 138 4.56 17.85 16.65
N GLU A 139 4.85 16.56 16.81
CA GLU A 139 5.37 16.00 18.06
C GLU A 139 6.64 16.75 18.49
N ALA A 140 7.59 16.94 17.57
CA ALA A 140 8.82 17.69 17.82
C ALA A 140 8.57 19.18 18.10
N LYS A 141 7.68 19.84 17.35
CA LYS A 141 7.28 21.25 17.57
C LYS A 141 6.82 21.49 19.01
N GLU A 142 5.99 20.57 19.52
CA GLU A 142 5.36 20.63 20.84
C GLU A 142 6.21 20.01 21.97
N GLY A 143 7.40 19.48 21.66
CA GLY A 143 8.29 18.86 22.64
C GLY A 143 7.83 17.49 23.15
N VAL A 144 6.96 16.83 22.39
CA VAL A 144 6.46 15.47 22.65
C VAL A 144 7.47 14.44 22.14
N PRO A 145 7.64 13.27 22.80
CA PRO A 145 8.51 12.21 22.30
C PRO A 145 8.11 11.76 20.89
N VAL A 146 8.99 12.02 19.91
CA VAL A 146 8.78 11.63 18.52
C VAL A 146 8.78 10.11 18.40
N LYS A 147 7.69 9.55 17.89
CA LYS A 147 7.59 8.10 17.69
C LYS A 147 8.18 7.71 16.34
N ALA A 148 8.98 6.64 16.32
CA ALA A 148 9.58 6.14 15.08
C ALA A 148 8.49 5.83 14.04
N GLU A 149 8.74 6.26 12.80
CA GLU A 149 7.86 5.98 11.67
C GLU A 149 8.03 4.52 11.21
N ASN A 150 7.00 3.99 10.55
CA ASN A 150 7.16 2.76 9.81
C ASN A 150 7.83 3.07 8.47
N GLN A 151 8.95 2.45 8.18
CA GLN A 151 9.65 2.56 6.91
C GLN A 151 9.29 1.40 5.98
N THR A 152 9.35 1.63 4.67
CA THR A 152 9.24 0.59 3.65
C THR A 152 10.43 -0.37 3.75
N LEU A 153 10.16 -1.65 3.99
CA LEU A 153 11.17 -2.72 4.03
C LEU A 153 11.25 -3.46 2.69
N ALA A 154 10.11 -3.60 2.02
CA ALA A 154 10.01 -4.16 0.68
C ALA A 154 8.78 -3.59 -0.01
N THR A 155 8.90 -3.34 -1.30
CA THR A 155 7.80 -2.89 -2.14
C THR A 155 7.89 -3.58 -3.49
N VAL A 156 6.75 -3.86 -4.12
CA VAL A 156 6.65 -4.32 -5.52
C VAL A 156 5.28 -3.96 -6.08
N THR A 157 5.23 -3.48 -7.32
CA THR A 157 3.95 -3.28 -8.01
C THR A 157 3.40 -4.62 -8.53
N LEU A 158 2.07 -4.76 -8.63
CA LEU A 158 1.47 -5.97 -9.23
C LEU A 158 1.99 -6.18 -10.66
N GLN A 159 2.17 -5.09 -11.40
CA GLN A 159 2.76 -5.08 -12.72
C GLN A 159 4.12 -5.79 -12.75
N ASN A 160 5.08 -5.32 -11.96
CA ASN A 160 6.42 -5.89 -11.95
C ASN A 160 6.47 -7.27 -11.31
N TYR A 161 5.62 -7.56 -10.33
CA TYR A 161 5.48 -8.89 -9.76
C TYR A 161 5.08 -9.94 -10.81
N PHE A 162 4.01 -9.69 -11.58
CA PHE A 162 3.56 -10.64 -12.60
C PHE A 162 4.49 -10.71 -13.82
N ARG A 163 5.29 -9.66 -14.08
CA ARG A 163 6.34 -9.69 -15.11
C ARG A 163 7.51 -10.63 -14.78
N LEU A 164 7.66 -11.07 -13.53
CA LEU A 164 8.69 -12.04 -13.13
C LEU A 164 8.42 -13.45 -13.67
N TYR A 165 7.19 -13.75 -14.10
CA TYR A 165 6.81 -15.08 -14.59
C TYR A 165 7.23 -15.28 -16.04
N ASP A 166 7.87 -16.42 -16.33
CA ASP A 166 8.32 -16.78 -17.69
C ASP A 166 7.13 -16.88 -18.66
N LYS A 167 5.99 -17.36 -18.14
CA LYS A 167 4.72 -17.39 -18.85
C LYS A 167 3.64 -16.73 -18.00
N LEU A 168 2.84 -15.88 -18.65
CA LEU A 168 1.68 -15.23 -18.06
C LEU A 168 0.47 -15.45 -18.98
N ALA A 169 -0.66 -15.80 -18.40
CA ALA A 169 -1.95 -15.87 -19.06
C ALA A 169 -3.03 -15.36 -18.10
N GLY A 170 -4.22 -15.08 -18.62
CA GLY A 170 -5.35 -14.70 -17.76
C GLY A 170 -6.69 -14.90 -18.44
N MET A 171 -7.74 -14.84 -17.65
CA MET A 171 -9.13 -14.97 -18.11
C MET A 171 -10.02 -13.93 -17.42
N THR A 172 -11.02 -13.45 -18.15
CA THR A 172 -12.05 -12.52 -17.66
C THR A 172 -13.13 -12.38 -18.73
N GLY A 173 -14.32 -11.93 -18.34
CA GLY A 173 -15.40 -11.58 -19.26
C GLY A 173 -15.20 -10.23 -19.98
N THR A 174 -14.26 -9.38 -19.54
CA THR A 174 -14.24 -7.97 -19.97
C THR A 174 -12.85 -7.38 -20.31
N ALA A 175 -11.94 -8.18 -20.89
CA ALA A 175 -10.57 -7.73 -21.20
C ALA A 175 -10.41 -6.83 -22.44
N GLU A 176 -11.36 -6.83 -23.38
CA GLU A 176 -11.16 -6.24 -24.72
C GLU A 176 -10.86 -4.74 -24.69
N THR A 177 -11.45 -3.99 -23.75
CA THR A 177 -11.22 -2.54 -23.63
C THR A 177 -9.79 -2.21 -23.21
N GLU A 178 -9.16 -3.07 -22.42
CA GLU A 178 -7.82 -2.87 -21.85
C GLU A 178 -6.72 -3.58 -22.67
N ALA A 179 -7.04 -4.09 -23.86
CA ALA A 179 -6.10 -4.86 -24.67
C ALA A 179 -4.79 -4.11 -24.96
N ALA A 180 -4.85 -2.79 -25.16
CA ALA A 180 -3.67 -1.96 -25.35
C ALA A 180 -2.79 -1.87 -24.09
N GLU A 181 -3.40 -1.79 -22.90
CA GLU A 181 -2.68 -1.75 -21.62
C GLU A 181 -2.07 -3.13 -21.31
N PHE A 182 -2.82 -4.21 -21.54
CA PHE A 182 -2.31 -5.58 -21.41
C PHE A 182 -1.10 -5.85 -22.31
N MET A 183 -1.17 -5.42 -23.58
CA MET A 183 -0.08 -5.62 -24.52
C MET A 183 1.13 -4.73 -24.20
N SER A 184 0.91 -3.46 -23.84
CA SER A 184 2.02 -2.54 -23.55
C SER A 184 2.78 -2.92 -22.28
N THR A 185 2.06 -3.27 -21.20
CA THR A 185 2.62 -3.56 -19.87
C THR A 185 3.06 -5.02 -19.72
N TYR A 186 2.21 -5.98 -20.09
CA TYR A 186 2.41 -7.41 -19.79
C TYR A 186 2.73 -8.26 -21.03
N LYS A 187 2.72 -7.66 -22.23
CA LYS A 187 2.84 -8.40 -23.51
C LYS A 187 1.76 -9.48 -23.68
N LEU A 188 0.59 -9.23 -23.11
CA LEU A 188 -0.58 -10.12 -23.20
C LEU A 188 -1.49 -9.69 -24.35
N GLY A 189 -1.76 -10.62 -25.26
CA GLY A 189 -2.80 -10.46 -26.28
C GLY A 189 -4.17 -10.85 -25.72
N VAL A 190 -5.21 -10.11 -26.13
CA VAL A 190 -6.61 -10.41 -25.75
C VAL A 190 -7.30 -11.11 -26.91
N VAL A 191 -7.87 -12.28 -26.66
CA VAL A 191 -8.62 -13.06 -27.64
C VAL A 191 -10.07 -13.21 -27.15
N PRO A 192 -11.05 -12.59 -27.82
CA PRO A 192 -12.45 -12.78 -27.48
C PRO A 192 -12.91 -14.19 -27.89
N ILE A 193 -13.25 -15.01 -26.90
CA ILE A 193 -13.77 -16.37 -27.11
C ILE A 193 -15.29 -16.28 -27.38
N PRO A 194 -15.80 -16.89 -28.46
CA PRO A 194 -17.23 -16.95 -28.72
C PRO A 194 -18.00 -17.59 -27.56
N THR A 195 -19.20 -17.08 -27.26
CA THR A 195 -20.05 -17.67 -26.22
C THR A 195 -20.57 -19.05 -26.65
N ASN A 196 -20.75 -19.95 -25.68
CA ASN A 196 -21.28 -21.30 -25.93
C ASN A 196 -22.70 -21.28 -26.53
N LYS A 197 -23.52 -20.31 -26.09
CA LYS A 197 -24.88 -20.06 -26.60
C LYS A 197 -25.03 -18.58 -26.98
N PRO A 198 -25.97 -18.24 -27.88
CA PRO A 198 -26.24 -16.85 -28.24
C PRO A 198 -26.67 -16.02 -27.03
N MET A 199 -26.10 -14.83 -26.88
CA MET A 199 -26.48 -13.89 -25.81
C MET A 199 -27.78 -13.17 -26.18
N ILE A 200 -28.82 -13.32 -25.36
CA ILE A 200 -30.16 -12.75 -25.59
C ILE A 200 -30.62 -11.77 -24.51
N ARG A 201 -29.70 -11.35 -23.61
CA ARG A 201 -29.98 -10.38 -22.54
C ARG A 201 -30.41 -9.04 -23.13
N LYS A 202 -31.45 -8.44 -22.54
CA LYS A 202 -31.95 -7.11 -22.92
C LYS A 202 -31.27 -6.05 -22.07
N ASP A 203 -30.28 -5.36 -22.65
CA ASP A 203 -29.63 -4.22 -22.01
C ASP A 203 -30.42 -2.94 -22.28
N GLN A 204 -31.16 -2.46 -21.28
CA GLN A 204 -32.01 -1.29 -21.37
C GLN A 204 -31.19 0.02 -21.31
N PRO A 205 -31.73 1.13 -21.86
CA PRO A 205 -31.13 2.45 -21.68
C PRO A 205 -31.17 2.89 -20.22
N ASP A 206 -30.27 3.79 -19.87
CA ASP A 206 -30.14 4.33 -18.52
C ASP A 206 -31.28 5.32 -18.21
N LEU A 207 -31.79 5.30 -16.97
CA LEU A 207 -32.75 6.28 -16.47
C LEU A 207 -32.03 7.27 -15.56
N VAL A 208 -32.05 8.55 -15.91
CA VAL A 208 -31.35 9.61 -15.16
C VAL A 208 -32.36 10.47 -14.40
N TYR A 209 -32.13 10.67 -13.12
CA TYR A 209 -32.97 11.47 -12.23
C TYR A 209 -32.23 12.72 -11.75
N LYS A 210 -33.00 13.70 -11.29
CA LYS A 210 -32.45 14.98 -10.84
C LYS A 210 -31.64 14.85 -9.54
N ASN A 211 -32.08 14.03 -8.59
CA ASN A 211 -31.43 13.85 -7.29
C ASN A 211 -31.45 12.38 -6.84
N GLU A 212 -30.57 12.03 -5.90
CA GLU A 212 -30.45 10.67 -5.37
C GLU A 212 -31.74 10.15 -4.69
N PRO A 213 -32.48 10.94 -3.86
CA PRO A 213 -33.71 10.46 -3.25
C PRO A 213 -34.77 10.02 -4.26
N ALA A 214 -34.98 10.80 -5.33
CA ALA A 214 -35.92 10.45 -6.38
C ALA A 214 -35.49 9.20 -7.16
N LYS A 215 -34.18 9.09 -7.48
CA LYS A 215 -33.58 7.88 -8.07
C LYS A 215 -33.92 6.65 -7.23
N PHE A 216 -33.59 6.66 -5.94
CA PHE A 216 -33.80 5.50 -5.07
C PHE A 216 -35.27 5.16 -4.85
N ALA A 217 -36.17 6.16 -4.81
CA ALA A 217 -37.61 5.92 -4.75
C ALA A 217 -38.11 5.13 -5.98
N GLN A 218 -37.63 5.49 -7.17
CA GLN A 218 -37.98 4.81 -8.42
C GLN A 218 -37.33 3.43 -8.56
N VAL A 219 -36.09 3.28 -8.09
CA VAL A 219 -35.42 1.96 -7.99
C VAL A 219 -36.25 1.00 -7.15
N VAL A 220 -36.73 1.45 -5.98
CA VAL A 220 -37.54 0.62 -5.08
C VAL A 220 -38.88 0.24 -5.71
N GLU A 221 -39.51 1.14 -6.46
CA GLU A 221 -40.77 0.86 -7.16
C GLU A 221 -40.59 -0.16 -8.29
N ASP A 222 -39.48 -0.08 -9.05
CA ASP A 222 -39.17 -1.08 -10.07
C ASP A 222 -38.89 -2.45 -9.44
N ILE A 223 -38.10 -2.50 -8.36
CA ILE A 223 -37.85 -3.75 -7.61
C ILE A 223 -39.16 -4.34 -7.09
N ALA A 224 -40.06 -3.52 -6.53
CA ALA A 224 -41.35 -3.98 -6.02
C ALA A 224 -42.18 -4.66 -7.11
N ARG A 225 -42.33 -4.01 -8.27
CA ARG A 225 -43.06 -4.58 -9.43
C ARG A 225 -42.46 -5.90 -9.89
N ARG A 226 -41.13 -5.99 -9.97
CA ARG A 226 -40.41 -7.20 -10.40
C ARG A 226 -40.56 -8.33 -9.39
N HIS A 227 -40.45 -8.00 -8.11
CA HIS A 227 -40.65 -8.93 -7.00
C HIS A 227 -42.09 -9.49 -6.97
N GLU A 228 -43.10 -8.65 -7.23
CA GLU A 228 -44.51 -9.09 -7.37
C GLU A 228 -44.70 -10.09 -8.51
N THR A 229 -43.99 -9.90 -9.63
CA THR A 229 -43.98 -10.87 -10.75
C THR A 229 -43.12 -12.11 -10.50
N GLY A 230 -42.41 -12.18 -9.37
CA GLY A 230 -41.51 -13.29 -9.02
C GLY A 230 -40.15 -13.26 -9.73
N GLN A 231 -39.82 -12.20 -10.46
CA GLN A 231 -38.54 -12.09 -11.16
C GLN A 231 -37.40 -11.82 -10.16
N PRO A 232 -36.30 -12.59 -10.18
CA PRO A 232 -35.14 -12.32 -9.31
C PRO A 232 -34.43 -11.03 -9.70
N VAL A 233 -33.99 -10.27 -8.70
CA VAL A 233 -33.33 -8.97 -8.87
C VAL A 233 -31.99 -8.93 -8.15
N LEU A 234 -30.94 -8.59 -8.88
CA LEU A 234 -29.63 -8.22 -8.34
C LEU A 234 -29.44 -6.71 -8.47
N VAL A 235 -29.22 -6.03 -7.35
CA VAL A 235 -28.97 -4.59 -7.31
C VAL A 235 -27.50 -4.32 -7.01
N GLY A 236 -26.78 -3.63 -7.89
CA GLY A 236 -25.40 -3.19 -7.66
C GLY A 236 -25.36 -1.74 -7.20
N THR A 237 -24.70 -1.50 -6.07
CA THR A 237 -24.42 -0.16 -5.52
C THR A 237 -22.91 0.07 -5.42
N VAL A 238 -22.45 1.31 -5.30
CA VAL A 238 -20.99 1.61 -5.22
C VAL A 238 -20.45 1.72 -3.80
N SER A 239 -21.32 1.75 -2.78
CA SER A 239 -20.90 1.92 -1.39
C SER A 239 -21.82 1.21 -0.41
N VAL A 240 -21.25 0.82 0.73
CA VAL A 240 -21.99 0.14 1.82
C VAL A 240 -23.10 1.04 2.35
N GLU A 241 -22.85 2.35 2.46
CA GLU A 241 -23.86 3.32 2.91
C GLU A 241 -25.09 3.35 2.00
N LYS A 242 -24.87 3.29 0.68
CA LYS A 242 -25.95 3.28 -0.31
C LYS A 242 -26.70 1.94 -0.31
N SER A 243 -26.01 0.82 -0.09
CA SER A 243 -26.63 -0.49 0.14
C SER A 243 -27.54 -0.49 1.37
N GLU A 244 -27.07 0.03 2.50
CA GLU A 244 -27.86 0.14 3.74
C GLU A 244 -29.03 1.13 3.60
N TYR A 245 -28.84 2.21 2.84
CA TYR A 245 -29.92 3.14 2.52
C TYR A 245 -31.03 2.46 1.69
N LEU A 246 -30.66 1.75 0.62
CA LEU A 246 -31.61 1.01 -0.20
C LEU A 246 -32.30 -0.10 0.60
N SER A 247 -31.55 -0.84 1.42
CA SER A 247 -32.07 -1.89 2.30
C SER A 247 -33.20 -1.36 3.21
N ARG A 248 -33.01 -0.19 3.83
CA ARG A 248 -34.04 0.46 4.65
C ARG A 248 -35.30 0.81 3.84
N LEU A 249 -35.16 1.22 2.58
CA LEU A 249 -36.30 1.54 1.72
C LEU A 249 -37.07 0.28 1.30
N LEU A 250 -36.35 -0.80 0.95
CA LEU A 250 -36.95 -2.10 0.63
C LEU A 250 -37.69 -2.70 1.83
N ALA A 251 -37.11 -2.61 3.03
CA ALA A 251 -37.73 -3.05 4.27
C ALA A 251 -39.04 -2.29 4.56
N LYS A 252 -39.08 -0.97 4.31
CA LYS A 252 -40.30 -0.16 4.45
C LYS A 252 -41.42 -0.59 3.49
N LYS A 253 -41.08 -1.12 2.32
CA LYS A 253 -42.03 -1.69 1.34
C LYS A 253 -42.36 -3.17 1.61
N GLY A 254 -41.78 -3.78 2.64
CA GLY A 254 -42.04 -5.18 3.02
C GLY A 254 -41.35 -6.22 2.13
N ILE A 255 -40.34 -5.82 1.34
CA ILE A 255 -39.62 -6.71 0.42
C ILE A 255 -38.48 -7.38 1.18
N LYS A 256 -38.50 -8.72 1.23
CA LYS A 256 -37.38 -9.50 1.78
C LYS A 256 -36.19 -9.43 0.82
N HIS A 257 -35.03 -9.09 1.35
CA HIS A 257 -33.82 -8.92 0.57
C HIS A 257 -32.58 -9.28 1.40
N GLU A 258 -31.51 -9.63 0.72
CA GLU A 258 -30.20 -9.89 1.31
C GLU A 258 -29.20 -8.82 0.88
N VAL A 259 -28.27 -8.44 1.77
CA VAL A 259 -27.25 -7.40 1.51
C VAL A 259 -25.85 -8.00 1.60
N LEU A 260 -25.05 -7.79 0.55
CA LEU A 260 -23.67 -8.25 0.41
C LEU A 260 -22.73 -7.04 0.51
N ASN A 261 -21.83 -7.06 1.49
CA ASN A 261 -20.97 -5.94 1.84
C ASN A 261 -19.46 -6.24 1.68
N ALA A 262 -19.10 -7.33 0.99
CA ALA A 262 -17.71 -7.80 0.79
C ALA A 262 -16.93 -8.00 2.10
N LYS A 263 -17.59 -8.54 3.14
CA LYS A 263 -16.97 -8.80 4.46
C LYS A 263 -16.81 -10.28 4.77
N ASN A 264 -17.68 -11.15 4.24
CA ASN A 264 -17.65 -12.57 4.54
C ASN A 264 -17.95 -13.38 3.27
N HIS A 265 -16.89 -13.75 2.56
CA HIS A 265 -16.99 -14.43 1.26
C HIS A 265 -17.80 -15.73 1.31
N ALA A 266 -17.64 -16.55 2.37
CA ALA A 266 -18.35 -17.82 2.47
C ALA A 266 -19.88 -17.61 2.59
N ARG A 267 -20.31 -16.67 3.44
CA ARG A 267 -21.73 -16.34 3.59
C ARG A 267 -22.28 -15.59 2.36
N GLU A 268 -21.45 -14.77 1.71
CA GLU A 268 -21.87 -14.06 0.51
C GLU A 268 -22.07 -15.02 -0.67
N ALA A 269 -21.18 -16.00 -0.85
CA ALA A 269 -21.35 -17.06 -1.84
C ALA A 269 -22.66 -17.85 -1.61
N GLU A 270 -23.00 -18.16 -0.35
CA GLU A 270 -24.29 -18.80 0.02
C GLU A 270 -25.51 -18.01 -0.47
N ILE A 271 -25.47 -16.69 -0.30
CA ILE A 271 -26.57 -15.80 -0.69
C ILE A 271 -26.63 -15.70 -2.21
N VAL A 272 -25.50 -15.52 -2.89
CA VAL A 272 -25.41 -15.38 -4.35
C VAL A 272 -25.88 -16.65 -5.05
N ALA A 273 -25.53 -17.83 -4.53
CA ALA A 273 -25.98 -19.12 -5.03
C ALA A 273 -27.51 -19.27 -5.04
N ARG A 274 -28.22 -18.50 -4.20
CA ARG A 274 -29.69 -18.47 -4.10
C ARG A 274 -30.31 -17.25 -4.77
N ALA A 275 -29.51 -16.29 -5.26
CA ALA A 275 -29.99 -15.02 -5.80
C ALA A 275 -30.81 -15.18 -7.10
N GLY A 276 -30.66 -16.30 -7.81
CA GLY A 276 -31.42 -16.61 -9.03
C GLY A 276 -32.77 -17.31 -8.79
N ARG A 277 -33.19 -17.46 -7.53
CA ARG A 277 -34.47 -18.08 -7.14
C ARG A 277 -35.67 -17.15 -7.33
N LEU A 278 -36.86 -17.73 -7.41
CA LEU A 278 -38.08 -16.96 -7.67
C LEU A 278 -38.33 -15.92 -6.56
N GLY A 279 -38.48 -14.65 -6.96
CA GLY A 279 -38.71 -13.52 -6.05
C GLY A 279 -37.50 -13.11 -5.20
N ALA A 280 -36.31 -13.68 -5.42
CA ALA A 280 -35.13 -13.29 -4.65
C ALA A 280 -34.69 -11.85 -4.99
N VAL A 281 -34.39 -11.05 -3.96
CA VAL A 281 -33.82 -9.69 -4.11
C VAL A 281 -32.50 -9.64 -3.36
N THR A 282 -31.42 -9.34 -4.09
CA THR A 282 -30.06 -9.30 -3.54
C THR A 282 -29.45 -7.93 -3.83
N VAL A 283 -28.94 -7.26 -2.81
CA VAL A 283 -28.23 -5.98 -2.92
C VAL A 283 -26.74 -6.25 -2.73
N ALA A 284 -25.93 -5.92 -3.73
CA ALA A 284 -24.49 -6.08 -3.71
C ALA A 284 -23.79 -4.72 -3.69
N THR A 285 -22.87 -4.55 -2.74
CA THR A 285 -21.93 -3.42 -2.73
C THR A 285 -20.76 -3.72 -3.65
N ASN A 286 -20.46 -2.81 -4.58
CA ASN A 286 -19.47 -2.93 -5.65
C ASN A 286 -19.61 -4.27 -6.40
N MET A 287 -18.65 -5.16 -6.19
CA MET A 287 -18.59 -6.50 -6.80
C MET A 287 -18.72 -7.61 -5.76
N ALA A 288 -19.37 -7.34 -4.62
CA ALA A 288 -19.65 -8.38 -3.63
C ALA A 288 -20.38 -9.57 -4.27
N GLY A 289 -19.96 -10.79 -3.94
CA GLY A 289 -20.43 -12.00 -4.61
C GLY A 289 -19.73 -12.32 -5.93
N ARG A 290 -18.55 -11.74 -6.19
CA ARG A 290 -17.68 -12.13 -7.30
C ARG A 290 -17.24 -13.60 -7.21
N GLY A 291 -16.94 -14.22 -8.35
CA GLY A 291 -16.54 -15.63 -8.43
C GLY A 291 -17.67 -16.64 -8.26
N THR A 292 -18.86 -16.23 -7.78
CA THR A 292 -20.03 -17.12 -7.68
C THR A 292 -21.03 -16.84 -8.80
N ASP A 293 -21.44 -17.90 -9.48
CA ASP A 293 -22.40 -17.85 -10.57
C ASP A 293 -23.84 -17.80 -10.06
N ILE A 294 -24.62 -16.85 -10.59
CA ILE A 294 -26.06 -16.75 -10.32
C ILE A 294 -26.79 -17.58 -11.37
N MET A 295 -27.12 -18.82 -11.01
CA MET A 295 -27.91 -19.73 -11.85
C MET A 295 -29.41 -19.49 -11.60
N LEU A 296 -30.22 -19.48 -12.66
CA LEU A 296 -31.68 -19.38 -12.53
C LEU A 296 -32.23 -20.62 -11.81
N GLY A 297 -33.10 -20.41 -10.83
CA GLY A 297 -33.58 -21.47 -9.92
C GLY A 297 -32.63 -21.79 -8.75
N GLY A 298 -31.41 -21.23 -8.73
CA GLY A 298 -30.39 -21.47 -7.72
C GLY A 298 -29.32 -22.48 -8.15
N ASN A 299 -28.23 -22.57 -7.40
CA ASN A 299 -27.16 -23.54 -7.66
C ASN A 299 -27.46 -24.89 -6.99
N ALA A 300 -27.69 -25.94 -7.81
CA ALA A 300 -28.07 -27.27 -7.34
C ALA A 300 -26.99 -27.96 -6.48
N GLU A 301 -25.71 -27.85 -6.87
CA GLU A 301 -24.59 -28.41 -6.10
C GLU A 301 -24.53 -27.74 -4.72
N PHE A 302 -24.65 -26.42 -4.71
CA PHE A 302 -24.60 -25.65 -3.48
C PHE A 302 -25.73 -26.00 -2.50
N LEU A 303 -26.95 -26.15 -3.02
CA LEU A 303 -28.11 -26.56 -2.25
C LEU A 303 -27.96 -28.00 -1.73
N ALA A 304 -27.37 -28.90 -2.52
CA ALA A 304 -27.08 -30.27 -2.11
C ALA A 304 -26.07 -30.33 -0.96
N VAL A 305 -24.97 -29.57 -1.05
CA VAL A 305 -23.97 -29.45 0.03
C VAL A 305 -24.62 -28.95 1.32
N GLN A 306 -25.48 -27.93 1.24
CA GLN A 306 -26.18 -27.42 2.43
C GLN A 306 -27.15 -28.42 3.04
N GLU A 307 -27.86 -29.19 2.21
CA GLU A 307 -28.75 -30.24 2.71
C GLU A 307 -27.96 -31.36 3.40
N LEU A 308 -26.84 -31.79 2.83
CA LEU A 308 -25.96 -32.79 3.43
C LEU A 308 -25.38 -32.30 4.75
N LYS A 309 -24.92 -31.04 4.80
CA LYS A 309 -24.46 -30.40 6.04
C LYS A 309 -25.56 -30.30 7.08
N ALA A 310 -26.80 -30.01 6.69
CA ALA A 310 -27.95 -30.00 7.60
C ALA A 310 -28.29 -31.40 8.14
N LYS A 311 -27.94 -32.46 7.38
CA LYS A 311 -28.00 -33.87 7.84
C LYS A 311 -26.79 -34.28 8.69
N GLY A 312 -25.84 -33.38 8.92
CA GLY A 312 -24.63 -33.64 9.70
C GLY A 312 -23.51 -34.35 8.92
N LEU A 313 -23.62 -34.41 7.60
CA LEU A 313 -22.63 -35.03 6.71
C LEU A 313 -21.63 -33.98 6.23
N ASP A 314 -20.35 -34.29 6.35
CA ASP A 314 -19.23 -33.44 5.94
C ASP A 314 -18.26 -34.22 5.03
N PRO A 315 -17.74 -33.62 3.94
CA PRO A 315 -16.83 -34.30 3.02
C PRO A 315 -15.50 -34.74 3.66
N VAL A 316 -15.10 -34.09 4.76
CA VAL A 316 -13.83 -34.35 5.45
C VAL A 316 -14.05 -35.25 6.66
N GLU A 317 -15.06 -34.97 7.49
CA GLU A 317 -15.31 -35.75 8.71
C GLU A 317 -16.06 -37.06 8.44
N THR A 318 -16.93 -37.11 7.43
CA THR A 318 -17.78 -38.28 7.11
C THR A 318 -17.78 -38.60 5.60
N PRO A 319 -16.63 -38.89 4.97
CA PRO A 319 -16.52 -39.01 3.52
C PRO A 319 -17.39 -40.13 2.92
N ASP A 320 -17.40 -41.32 3.50
CA ASP A 320 -18.12 -42.48 2.94
C ASP A 320 -19.65 -42.27 2.96
N GLU A 321 -20.18 -41.68 4.03
CA GLU A 321 -21.61 -41.38 4.18
C GLU A 321 -22.03 -40.20 3.31
N TYR A 322 -21.14 -39.21 3.15
CA TYR A 322 -21.35 -38.06 2.28
C TYR A 322 -21.46 -38.49 0.81
N GLU A 323 -20.49 -39.28 0.32
CA GLU A 323 -20.47 -39.77 -1.07
C GLU A 323 -21.67 -40.69 -1.36
N ALA A 324 -22.05 -41.57 -0.41
CA ALA A 324 -23.21 -42.43 -0.58
C ALA A 324 -24.54 -41.66 -0.68
N ALA A 325 -24.65 -40.51 -0.01
CA ALA A 325 -25.85 -39.67 -0.02
C ALA A 325 -25.84 -38.62 -1.15
N TRP A 326 -24.67 -38.29 -1.69
CA TRP A 326 -24.48 -37.20 -2.66
C TRP A 326 -25.36 -37.34 -3.90
N ASP A 327 -25.27 -38.46 -4.62
CA ASP A 327 -25.97 -38.64 -5.90
C ASP A 327 -27.49 -38.50 -5.76
N ALA A 328 -28.05 -39.04 -4.67
CA ALA A 328 -29.49 -38.97 -4.41
C ALA A 328 -29.94 -37.54 -4.07
N VAL A 329 -29.20 -36.85 -3.19
CA VAL A 329 -29.51 -35.46 -2.78
C VAL A 329 -29.31 -34.50 -3.96
N TYR A 330 -28.21 -34.64 -4.69
CA TYR A 330 -27.91 -33.81 -5.85
C TYR A 330 -28.97 -33.95 -6.94
N THR A 331 -29.40 -35.18 -7.25
CA THR A 331 -30.46 -35.41 -8.24
C THR A 331 -31.78 -34.75 -7.83
N ALA A 332 -32.18 -34.89 -6.57
CA ALA A 332 -33.40 -34.27 -6.05
C ALA A 332 -33.33 -32.73 -6.09
N GLN A 333 -32.19 -32.15 -5.71
CA GLN A 333 -31.98 -30.70 -5.77
C GLN A 333 -31.93 -30.19 -7.20
N ARG A 334 -31.28 -30.92 -8.11
CA ARG A 334 -31.22 -30.57 -9.53
C ARG A 334 -32.62 -30.52 -10.15
N ASP A 335 -33.47 -31.50 -9.86
CA ASP A 335 -34.82 -31.54 -10.41
C ASP A 335 -35.69 -30.39 -9.83
N THR A 336 -35.54 -30.09 -8.53
CA THR A 336 -36.20 -28.95 -7.88
C THR A 336 -35.76 -27.62 -8.49
N VAL A 337 -34.44 -27.43 -8.68
CA VAL A 337 -33.87 -26.25 -9.30
C VAL A 337 -34.33 -26.12 -10.75
N ALA A 338 -34.45 -27.21 -11.51
CA ALA A 338 -34.91 -27.18 -12.90
C ALA A 338 -36.38 -26.71 -13.02
N GLU A 339 -37.26 -27.17 -12.12
CA GLU A 339 -38.64 -26.68 -12.05
C GLU A 339 -38.69 -25.18 -11.71
N GLU A 340 -37.88 -24.73 -10.74
CA GLU A 340 -37.84 -23.32 -10.35
C GLU A 340 -37.20 -22.43 -11.44
N ALA A 341 -36.16 -22.93 -12.12
CA ALA A 341 -35.50 -22.26 -13.23
C ALA A 341 -36.49 -21.98 -14.36
N THR A 342 -37.38 -22.92 -14.67
CA THR A 342 -38.43 -22.74 -15.69
C THR A 342 -39.35 -21.56 -15.33
N LYS A 343 -39.78 -21.46 -14.07
CA LYS A 343 -40.62 -20.34 -13.59
C LYS A 343 -39.87 -19.01 -13.65
N VAL A 344 -38.58 -19.01 -13.32
CA VAL A 344 -37.74 -17.80 -13.39
C VAL A 344 -37.52 -17.35 -14.84
N VAL A 345 -37.33 -18.29 -15.76
CA VAL A 345 -37.24 -18.03 -17.22
C VAL A 345 -38.54 -17.41 -17.74
N GLU A 346 -39.69 -17.94 -17.34
CA GLU A 346 -41.02 -17.38 -17.67
C GLU A 346 -41.22 -15.97 -17.08
N ALA A 347 -40.69 -15.71 -15.87
CA ALA A 347 -40.69 -14.39 -15.25
C ALA A 347 -39.71 -13.38 -15.91
N GLY A 348 -38.95 -13.81 -16.92
CA GLY A 348 -38.03 -12.95 -17.69
C GLY A 348 -36.55 -13.09 -17.33
N GLY A 349 -36.19 -14.07 -16.50
CA GLY A 349 -34.82 -14.34 -16.06
C GLY A 349 -34.29 -13.32 -15.03
N LEU A 350 -32.99 -13.33 -14.77
CA LEU A 350 -32.38 -12.42 -13.79
C LEU A 350 -32.43 -10.96 -14.27
N TYR A 351 -32.98 -10.08 -13.44
CA TYR A 351 -32.91 -8.64 -13.64
C TYR A 351 -31.73 -8.04 -12.87
N VAL A 352 -30.85 -7.32 -13.57
CA VAL A 352 -29.72 -6.62 -12.97
C VAL A 352 -29.97 -5.12 -12.99
N LEU A 353 -29.92 -4.49 -11.82
CA LEU A 353 -30.13 -3.07 -11.64
C LEU A 353 -28.84 -2.43 -11.10
N GLY A 354 -28.24 -1.51 -11.85
CA GLY A 354 -27.16 -0.66 -11.35
C GLY A 354 -27.74 0.63 -10.77
N THR A 355 -27.37 1.01 -9.54
CA THR A 355 -27.86 2.25 -8.92
C THR A 355 -27.01 3.47 -9.25
N GLU A 356 -25.81 3.26 -9.82
CA GLU A 356 -24.82 4.27 -10.24
C GLU A 356 -23.93 3.69 -11.33
N ARG A 357 -23.16 4.56 -11.98
CA ARG A 357 -22.06 4.18 -12.87
C ARG A 357 -20.78 4.02 -12.06
N HIS A 358 -20.03 2.96 -12.31
CA HIS A 358 -18.70 2.79 -11.73
C HIS A 358 -17.67 3.68 -12.45
N GLU A 359 -16.47 3.75 -11.88
CA GLU A 359 -15.32 4.48 -12.45
C GLU A 359 -14.94 4.00 -13.85
N SER A 360 -15.24 2.74 -14.18
CA SER A 360 -15.03 2.16 -15.49
C SER A 360 -16.29 1.49 -16.03
N ARG A 361 -16.49 1.61 -17.34
CA ARG A 361 -17.52 0.90 -18.09
C ARG A 361 -17.36 -0.62 -18.02
N ARG A 362 -16.13 -1.09 -17.81
CA ARG A 362 -15.82 -2.50 -17.66
C ARG A 362 -16.56 -3.12 -16.46
N ILE A 363 -16.47 -2.48 -15.31
CA ILE A 363 -17.12 -2.92 -14.07
C ILE A 363 -18.65 -2.89 -14.24
N ASP A 364 -19.19 -1.86 -14.90
CA ASP A 364 -20.61 -1.83 -15.24
C ASP A 364 -21.04 -3.02 -16.11
N ASN A 365 -20.22 -3.39 -17.11
CA ASN A 365 -20.49 -4.53 -17.98
C ASN A 365 -20.37 -5.86 -17.24
N GLN A 366 -19.47 -5.97 -16.25
CA GLN A 366 -19.40 -7.16 -15.38
C GLN A 366 -20.69 -7.31 -14.56
N LEU A 367 -21.22 -6.21 -14.02
CA LEU A 367 -22.51 -6.22 -13.32
C LEU A 367 -23.63 -6.70 -14.27
N ARG A 368 -23.74 -6.12 -15.48
CA ARG A 368 -24.70 -6.57 -16.51
C ARG A 368 -24.52 -8.05 -16.86
N GLY A 369 -23.26 -8.50 -16.94
CA GLY A 369 -22.83 -9.87 -17.22
C GLY A 369 -23.27 -10.90 -16.19
N ARG A 370 -23.74 -10.48 -15.00
CA ARG A 370 -24.36 -11.38 -14.02
C ARG A 370 -25.68 -11.97 -14.54
N SER A 371 -26.34 -11.32 -15.50
CA SER A 371 -27.57 -11.79 -16.14
C SER A 371 -27.33 -12.33 -17.57
N GLY A 372 -28.22 -13.21 -18.03
CA GLY A 372 -28.22 -13.77 -19.38
C GLY A 372 -27.10 -14.78 -19.66
N ARG A 373 -26.68 -15.51 -18.63
CA ARG A 373 -25.64 -16.55 -18.73
C ARG A 373 -26.15 -17.73 -19.55
N GLN A 374 -25.25 -18.40 -20.29
CA GLN A 374 -25.58 -19.57 -21.11
C GLN A 374 -26.84 -19.40 -21.99
N GLY A 375 -27.06 -18.19 -22.53
CA GLY A 375 -28.21 -17.89 -23.39
C GLY A 375 -29.55 -17.78 -22.67
N ASP A 376 -29.54 -17.69 -21.34
CA ASP A 376 -30.75 -17.45 -20.54
C ASP A 376 -31.37 -16.07 -20.87
N PRO A 377 -32.69 -15.92 -20.73
CA PRO A 377 -33.29 -14.60 -20.75
C PRO A 377 -32.80 -13.77 -19.57
N GLY A 378 -32.82 -12.47 -19.74
CA GLY A 378 -32.41 -11.55 -18.69
C GLY A 378 -32.55 -10.11 -19.14
N GLU A 379 -32.52 -9.21 -18.18
CA GLU A 379 -32.63 -7.78 -18.41
C GLU A 379 -31.62 -7.04 -17.54
N SER A 380 -31.04 -5.95 -18.04
CA SER A 380 -30.19 -5.07 -17.24
C SER A 380 -30.58 -3.61 -17.45
N ARG A 381 -30.51 -2.79 -16.39
CA ARG A 381 -30.78 -1.35 -16.44
C ARG A 381 -29.97 -0.59 -15.40
N PHE A 382 -29.58 0.64 -15.72
CA PHE A 382 -28.92 1.55 -14.77
C PHE A 382 -29.84 2.72 -14.43
N TYR A 383 -29.88 3.07 -13.15
CA TYR A 383 -30.58 4.22 -12.59
C TYR A 383 -29.53 5.19 -12.08
N LEU A 384 -29.53 6.42 -12.56
CA LEU A 384 -28.47 7.40 -12.30
C LEU A 384 -29.06 8.69 -11.75
N SER A 385 -28.24 9.49 -11.09
CA SER A 385 -28.60 10.84 -10.66
C SER A 385 -27.58 11.87 -11.14
N LEU A 386 -28.05 13.09 -11.40
CA LEU A 386 -27.17 14.24 -11.62
C LEU A 386 -26.34 14.61 -10.38
N THR A 387 -26.75 14.14 -9.19
CA THR A 387 -26.01 14.35 -7.93
C THR A 387 -25.11 13.18 -7.53
N ASP A 388 -25.02 12.12 -8.35
CA ASP A 388 -24.13 10.98 -8.09
C ASP A 388 -22.65 11.41 -8.09
N ASP A 389 -21.79 10.63 -7.42
CA ASP A 389 -20.37 10.96 -7.22
C ASP A 389 -19.62 11.19 -8.54
N LEU A 390 -19.85 10.32 -9.53
CA LEU A 390 -19.28 10.45 -10.87
C LEU A 390 -19.70 11.78 -11.54
N MET A 391 -20.95 12.20 -11.37
CA MET A 391 -21.44 13.44 -11.98
C MET A 391 -20.92 14.68 -11.25
N ARG A 392 -20.78 14.60 -9.93
CA ARG A 392 -20.23 15.67 -9.08
C ARG A 392 -18.77 15.96 -9.40
N LEU A 393 -17.95 14.93 -9.64
CA LEU A 393 -16.52 15.09 -9.93
C LEU A 393 -16.27 15.78 -11.28
N PHE A 394 -17.21 15.70 -12.23
CA PHE A 394 -17.00 16.14 -13.61
C PHE A 394 -17.91 17.29 -14.06
N GLN A 395 -18.51 18.03 -13.10
CA GLN A 395 -19.27 19.28 -13.24
C GLN A 395 -19.52 19.73 -14.69
N SER A 396 -20.32 18.95 -15.42
CA SER A 396 -20.66 19.31 -16.78
C SER A 396 -21.63 20.49 -16.69
N GLY A 397 -21.29 21.66 -17.25
CA GLY A 397 -22.17 22.84 -17.23
C GLY A 397 -23.58 22.57 -17.77
N ALA A 398 -23.76 21.49 -18.55
CA ALA A 398 -25.07 20.98 -18.97
C ALA A 398 -25.90 20.37 -17.83
N ALA A 399 -25.29 19.63 -16.90
CA ALA A 399 -25.98 19.08 -15.72
C ALA A 399 -26.42 20.19 -14.77
N GLU A 400 -25.57 21.19 -14.52
CA GLU A 400 -25.94 22.37 -13.73
C GLU A 400 -27.06 23.19 -14.39
N ALA A 401 -27.02 23.38 -15.71
CA ALA A 401 -28.07 24.10 -16.44
C ALA A 401 -29.44 23.39 -16.36
N ILE A 402 -29.45 22.06 -16.28
CA ILE A 402 -30.67 21.26 -16.07
C ILE A 402 -31.11 21.32 -14.60
N LEU A 403 -30.19 21.20 -13.64
CA LEU A 403 -30.47 21.32 -12.20
C LEU A 403 -31.00 22.71 -11.82
N ALA A 404 -30.54 23.76 -12.51
CA ALA A 404 -30.98 25.14 -12.34
C ALA A 404 -32.40 25.42 -12.89
N ARG A 405 -32.98 24.51 -13.69
CA ARG A 405 -34.37 24.64 -14.15
C ARG A 405 -35.33 24.18 -13.06
N THR A 406 -36.04 25.12 -12.45
CA THR A 406 -37.03 24.92 -11.37
C THR A 406 -38.27 24.13 -11.78
N ASN A 407 -38.54 23.97 -13.08
CA ASN A 407 -39.79 23.39 -13.59
C ASN A 407 -39.73 21.91 -13.97
N PHE A 408 -38.65 21.19 -13.65
CA PHE A 408 -38.54 19.76 -13.96
C PHE A 408 -38.98 18.91 -12.75
N PRO A 409 -40.01 18.05 -12.88
CA PRO A 409 -40.43 17.14 -11.81
C PRO A 409 -39.31 16.19 -11.41
N ASP A 410 -39.13 15.98 -10.11
CA ASP A 410 -38.02 15.17 -9.58
C ASP A 410 -38.19 13.68 -9.90
N ASP A 411 -39.42 13.21 -10.13
CA ASP A 411 -39.81 11.81 -10.35
C ASP A 411 -39.80 11.35 -11.81
N VAL A 412 -39.60 12.27 -12.77
CA VAL A 412 -39.57 11.95 -14.20
C VAL A 412 -38.13 11.66 -14.65
N ALA A 413 -37.94 10.54 -15.35
CA ALA A 413 -36.64 10.18 -15.91
C ALA A 413 -36.27 11.13 -17.08
N ILE A 414 -35.03 11.61 -17.06
CA ILE A 414 -34.44 12.46 -18.10
C ILE A 414 -33.89 11.55 -19.20
N GLU A 415 -34.71 11.27 -20.20
CA GLU A 415 -34.27 10.58 -21.41
C GLU A 415 -33.67 11.59 -22.41
N SER A 416 -32.39 11.90 -22.25
CA SER A 416 -31.66 12.80 -23.16
C SER A 416 -30.35 12.19 -23.64
N THR A 417 -30.18 12.16 -24.96
CA THR A 417 -28.94 11.72 -25.61
C THR A 417 -27.74 12.61 -25.22
N MET A 418 -27.97 13.87 -24.87
CA MET A 418 -26.93 14.77 -24.38
C MET A 418 -26.40 14.33 -23.01
N VAL A 419 -27.30 13.98 -22.08
CA VAL A 419 -26.94 13.52 -20.73
C VAL A 419 -26.22 12.18 -20.79
N SER A 420 -26.69 11.25 -21.62
CA SER A 420 -26.01 9.96 -21.86
C SER A 420 -24.57 10.15 -22.38
N ARG A 421 -24.35 11.12 -23.29
CA ARG A 421 -23.00 11.44 -23.79
C ARG A 421 -22.12 12.06 -22.71
N ALA A 422 -22.67 12.93 -21.86
CA ALA A 422 -21.94 13.53 -20.75
C ALA A 422 -21.47 12.47 -19.74
N ILE A 423 -22.34 11.51 -19.37
CA ILE A 423 -22.00 10.39 -18.50
C ILE A 423 -20.87 9.54 -19.11
N LYS A 424 -21.00 9.17 -20.39
CA LYS A 424 -19.95 8.41 -21.10
C LYS A 424 -18.62 9.17 -21.11
N SER A 425 -18.65 10.48 -21.34
CA SER A 425 -17.45 11.33 -21.32
C SER A 425 -16.82 11.37 -19.94
N ALA A 426 -17.62 11.50 -18.88
CA ALA A 426 -17.11 11.50 -17.51
C ALA A 426 -16.43 10.16 -17.17
N GLN A 427 -17.06 9.02 -17.49
CA GLN A 427 -16.42 7.70 -17.30
C GLN A 427 -15.10 7.57 -18.05
N SER A 428 -15.05 7.94 -19.34
CA SER A 428 -13.80 7.85 -20.11
C SER A 428 -12.68 8.77 -19.58
N GLN A 429 -13.02 9.91 -18.99
CA GLN A 429 -12.04 10.78 -18.32
C GLN A 429 -11.51 10.15 -17.01
N VAL A 430 -12.37 9.50 -16.22
CA VAL A 430 -11.94 8.73 -15.04
C VAL A 430 -11.03 7.57 -15.44
N GLU A 431 -11.42 6.80 -16.46
CA GLU A 431 -10.62 5.69 -16.98
C GLU A 431 -9.23 6.16 -17.45
N ALA A 432 -9.17 7.26 -18.22
CA ALA A 432 -7.91 7.82 -18.68
C ALA A 432 -7.03 8.31 -17.51
N ARG A 433 -7.62 8.98 -16.51
CA ARG A 433 -6.92 9.41 -15.30
C ARG A 433 -6.39 8.21 -14.52
N ASN A 434 -7.19 7.16 -14.34
CA ASN A 434 -6.78 5.95 -13.64
C ASN A 434 -5.64 5.22 -14.37
N ALA A 435 -5.71 5.13 -15.71
CA ALA A 435 -4.64 4.58 -16.53
C ALA A 435 -3.34 5.41 -16.41
N GLU A 436 -3.43 6.74 -16.34
CA GLU A 436 -2.28 7.60 -16.12
C GLU A 436 -1.66 7.40 -14.73
N ILE A 437 -2.47 7.28 -13.68
CA ILE A 437 -2.00 6.97 -12.32
C ILE A 437 -1.22 5.65 -12.32
N ARG A 438 -1.76 4.58 -12.90
CA ARG A 438 -1.07 3.29 -13.01
C ARG A 438 0.22 3.37 -13.79
N LYS A 439 0.20 4.06 -14.92
CA LYS A 439 1.38 4.28 -15.75
C LYS A 439 2.47 5.01 -14.97
N ASN A 440 2.11 6.00 -14.17
CA ASN A 440 3.05 6.73 -13.33
C ASN A 440 3.59 5.84 -12.20
N VAL A 441 2.74 5.10 -11.49
CA VAL A 441 3.15 4.13 -10.46
C VAL A 441 4.16 3.12 -11.03
N LEU A 442 3.86 2.53 -12.19
CA LEU A 442 4.76 1.61 -12.88
C LEU A 442 6.09 2.27 -13.29
N LYS A 443 6.06 3.48 -13.85
CA LYS A 443 7.27 4.19 -14.27
C LYS A 443 8.26 4.41 -13.13
N TYR A 444 7.77 4.82 -11.95
CA TYR A 444 8.63 5.00 -10.78
C TYR A 444 9.13 3.67 -10.23
N ASP A 445 8.28 2.63 -10.18
CA ASP A 445 8.69 1.29 -9.75
C ASP A 445 9.65 0.62 -10.74
N ASP A 446 9.60 0.89 -12.05
CA ASP A 446 10.54 0.35 -13.04
C ASP A 446 11.98 0.78 -12.76
N VAL A 447 12.18 1.97 -12.20
CA VAL A 447 13.51 2.46 -11.77
C VAL A 447 14.00 1.67 -10.57
N LEU A 448 13.15 1.54 -9.53
CA LEU A 448 13.44 0.75 -8.34
C LEU A 448 13.58 -0.74 -8.65
N ASN A 449 12.84 -1.26 -9.63
CA ASN A 449 12.86 -2.67 -10.00
C ASN A 449 14.23 -3.10 -10.53
N ARG A 450 14.90 -2.25 -11.32
CA ARG A 450 16.27 -2.54 -11.80
C ARG A 450 17.27 -2.64 -10.64
N GLN A 451 17.16 -1.74 -9.66
CA GLN A 451 18.00 -1.76 -8.46
C GLN A 451 17.69 -3.00 -7.61
N ARG A 452 16.40 -3.29 -7.42
CA ARG A 452 15.88 -4.45 -6.70
C ARG A 452 16.34 -5.76 -7.31
N GLU A 453 16.30 -5.90 -8.63
CA GLU A 453 16.80 -7.08 -9.34
C GLU A 453 18.28 -7.34 -9.06
N ALA A 454 19.12 -6.30 -9.09
CA ALA A 454 20.54 -6.42 -8.77
C ALA A 454 20.75 -6.86 -7.31
N ILE A 455 20.12 -6.17 -6.35
CA ILE A 455 20.26 -6.47 -4.92
C ILE A 455 19.69 -7.84 -4.57
N TYR A 456 18.55 -8.23 -5.14
CA TYR A 456 17.92 -9.52 -4.84
C TYR A 456 18.65 -10.69 -5.51
N ALA A 457 19.28 -10.47 -6.67
CA ALA A 457 20.18 -11.46 -7.24
C ALA A 457 21.39 -11.69 -6.32
N ASP A 458 22.05 -10.61 -5.88
CA ASP A 458 23.18 -10.70 -4.96
C ASP A 458 22.79 -11.37 -3.64
N ARG A 459 21.66 -10.97 -3.05
CA ARG A 459 21.14 -11.58 -1.82
C ARG A 459 20.86 -13.07 -1.99
N ARG A 460 20.32 -13.49 -3.14
CA ARG A 460 20.04 -14.91 -3.42
C ARG A 460 21.33 -15.73 -3.49
N HIS A 461 22.34 -15.26 -4.21
CA HIS A 461 23.65 -15.92 -4.28
C HIS A 461 24.27 -16.14 -2.88
N MET A 462 24.17 -15.14 -1.99
CA MET A 462 24.67 -15.25 -0.62
C MET A 462 23.88 -16.28 0.21
N LEU A 463 22.56 -16.34 0.04
CA LEU A 463 21.68 -17.27 0.77
C LEU A 463 21.77 -18.71 0.25
N GLU A 464 22.05 -18.90 -1.04
CA GLU A 464 22.27 -20.22 -1.64
C GLU A 464 23.63 -20.83 -1.27
N GLY A 465 24.50 -20.03 -0.65
CA GLY A 465 25.77 -20.50 -0.08
C GLY A 465 26.95 -20.43 -1.04
N ASP A 466 26.86 -19.64 -2.11
CA ASP A 466 27.94 -19.45 -3.08
C ASP A 466 29.23 -18.92 -2.41
N ASP A 467 30.38 -19.23 -3.02
CA ASP A 467 31.68 -18.71 -2.59
C ASP A 467 31.81 -17.22 -2.93
N LEU A 468 31.99 -16.39 -1.92
CA LEU A 468 32.02 -14.93 -2.04
C LEU A 468 33.44 -14.35 -2.12
N SER A 469 34.51 -15.14 -1.99
CA SER A 469 35.85 -14.53 -1.86
C SER A 469 36.28 -13.69 -3.03
N GLY A 470 36.03 -14.14 -4.27
CA GLY A 470 36.36 -13.35 -5.45
C GLY A 470 35.62 -12.01 -5.47
N ARG A 471 34.41 -11.95 -4.90
CA ARG A 471 33.63 -10.72 -4.76
C ARG A 471 34.15 -9.85 -3.62
N VAL A 472 34.51 -10.45 -2.49
CA VAL A 472 35.11 -9.74 -1.34
C VAL A 472 36.46 -9.15 -1.70
N GLU A 473 37.31 -9.88 -2.43
CA GLU A 473 38.56 -9.35 -2.98
C GLU A 473 38.31 -8.11 -3.84
N HIS A 474 37.29 -8.14 -4.70
CA HIS A 474 36.92 -6.97 -5.49
C HIS A 474 36.38 -5.82 -4.62
N PHE A 475 35.65 -6.11 -3.54
CA PHE A 475 35.21 -5.08 -2.59
C PHE A 475 36.39 -4.41 -1.89
N ILE A 476 37.41 -5.19 -1.50
CA ILE A 476 38.66 -4.68 -0.92
C ILE A 476 39.36 -3.78 -1.93
N GLU A 477 39.49 -4.23 -3.18
CA GLU A 477 40.10 -3.46 -4.25
C GLU A 477 39.40 -2.12 -4.50
N ASP A 478 38.07 -2.15 -4.61
CA ASP A 478 37.25 -0.97 -4.88
C ASP A 478 37.26 0.01 -3.70
N ALA A 479 37.08 -0.48 -2.46
CA ALA A 479 37.02 0.37 -1.28
C ALA A 479 38.36 1.11 -1.04
N ILE A 480 39.48 0.39 -1.12
CA ILE A 480 40.81 0.98 -0.96
C ILE A 480 41.13 1.92 -2.11
N SER A 481 40.79 1.55 -3.35
CA SER A 481 41.01 2.42 -4.51
C SER A 481 40.21 3.72 -4.41
N ALA A 482 38.97 3.66 -3.92
CA ALA A 482 38.12 4.83 -3.74
C ALA A 482 38.70 5.81 -2.72
N VAL A 483 39.17 5.31 -1.56
CA VAL A 483 39.83 6.15 -0.54
C VAL A 483 41.11 6.78 -1.11
N ILE A 484 41.94 6.01 -1.83
CA ILE A 484 43.14 6.57 -2.45
C ILE A 484 42.77 7.63 -3.49
N ASP A 485 41.77 7.39 -4.33
CA ASP A 485 41.33 8.34 -5.36
C ASP A 485 40.79 9.64 -4.77
N ASP A 486 40.07 9.58 -3.64
CA ASP A 486 39.54 10.78 -2.97
C ASP A 486 40.67 11.67 -2.43
N HIS A 487 41.66 11.06 -1.77
CA HIS A 487 42.82 11.76 -1.21
C HIS A 487 43.88 12.17 -2.25
N THR A 488 43.85 11.58 -3.45
CA THR A 488 44.81 11.88 -4.53
C THR A 488 44.21 12.60 -5.73
N GLY A 489 42.89 12.81 -5.75
CA GLY A 489 42.14 13.34 -6.89
C GLY A 489 42.32 14.84 -7.16
N SER A 490 42.78 15.61 -6.18
CA SER A 490 43.04 17.05 -6.32
C SER A 490 44.46 17.44 -5.89
N GLY A 491 45.05 18.41 -6.61
CA GLY A 491 46.39 18.91 -6.32
C GLY A 491 47.54 18.13 -6.98
N HIS A 492 48.77 18.49 -6.63
CA HIS A 492 49.98 17.79 -7.06
C HIS A 492 50.44 16.84 -5.95
N THR A 493 51.28 15.86 -6.25
CA THR A 493 51.77 14.86 -5.27
C THR A 493 52.32 15.47 -3.98
N GLU A 494 52.90 16.68 -4.05
CA GLU A 494 53.44 17.39 -2.87
C GLU A 494 52.35 17.95 -1.93
N SER A 495 51.13 18.17 -2.43
CA SER A 495 49.99 18.69 -1.66
C SER A 495 49.07 17.60 -1.10
N TRP A 496 49.34 16.32 -1.35
CA TRP A 496 48.56 15.23 -0.78
C TRP A 496 48.83 15.05 0.71
N ASP A 497 47.76 14.86 1.47
CA ASP A 497 47.78 14.60 2.91
C ASP A 497 47.86 13.09 3.17
N PHE A 498 49.09 12.58 3.25
CA PHE A 498 49.34 11.17 3.54
C PHE A 498 48.92 10.76 4.96
N ASP A 499 48.92 11.70 5.92
CA ASP A 499 48.52 11.43 7.30
C ASP A 499 47.01 11.21 7.39
N ALA A 500 46.22 12.02 6.68
CA ALA A 500 44.77 11.83 6.55
C ALA A 500 44.45 10.50 5.84
N LEU A 501 45.11 10.22 4.70
CA LEU A 501 44.94 8.97 3.95
C LEU A 501 45.23 7.73 4.82
N TRP A 502 46.34 7.70 5.55
CA TRP A 502 46.67 6.55 6.42
C TRP A 502 45.72 6.43 7.61
N THR A 503 45.17 7.55 8.11
CA THR A 503 44.20 7.53 9.19
C THR A 503 42.89 6.87 8.74
N GLU A 504 42.43 7.20 7.53
CA GLU A 504 41.23 6.62 6.95
C GLU A 504 41.42 5.14 6.59
N LEU A 505 42.54 4.78 5.95
CA LEU A 505 42.85 3.38 5.61
C LEU A 505 42.89 2.45 6.85
N LYS A 506 43.39 2.95 7.99
CA LYS A 506 43.41 2.21 9.27
C LYS A 506 42.01 1.90 9.81
N THR A 507 40.98 2.63 9.39
CA THR A 507 39.60 2.31 9.76
C THR A 507 39.07 1.09 8.99
N LEU A 508 39.58 0.87 7.78
CA LEU A 508 39.13 -0.23 6.91
C LEU A 508 39.87 -1.52 7.20
N TYR A 509 41.20 -1.48 7.35
CA TYR A 509 42.01 -2.68 7.57
C TYR A 509 43.28 -2.38 8.38
N PRO A 510 43.92 -3.39 9.00
CA PRO A 510 45.14 -3.20 9.76
C PRO A 510 46.34 -2.97 8.83
N VAL A 511 46.54 -1.70 8.41
CA VAL A 511 47.64 -1.26 7.56
C VAL A 511 48.99 -1.62 8.19
N SER A 512 49.81 -2.39 7.47
CA SER A 512 51.14 -2.81 7.95
C SER A 512 52.28 -1.98 7.37
N VAL A 513 52.05 -1.35 6.22
CA VAL A 513 53.03 -0.50 5.52
C VAL A 513 52.98 0.94 6.04
N THR A 514 54.15 1.54 6.25
CA THR A 514 54.29 2.93 6.69
C THR A 514 54.41 3.91 5.52
N ILE A 515 54.06 5.18 5.75
CA ILE A 515 54.19 6.25 4.74
C ILE A 515 55.64 6.32 4.23
N ASP A 516 56.62 6.22 5.14
CA ASP A 516 58.04 6.29 4.80
C ASP A 516 58.50 5.14 3.90
N GLU A 517 57.95 3.93 4.07
CA GLU A 517 58.26 2.78 3.22
C GLU A 517 57.77 2.98 1.78
N VAL A 518 56.54 3.49 1.60
CA VAL A 518 55.98 3.79 0.27
C VAL A 518 56.75 4.91 -0.43
N VAL A 519 57.14 5.95 0.33
CA VAL A 519 57.93 7.07 -0.18
C VAL A 519 59.35 6.63 -0.53
N ALA A 520 59.97 5.76 0.28
CA ALA A 520 61.30 5.22 0.02
C ALA A 520 61.33 4.36 -1.24
N GLU A 521 60.30 3.54 -1.48
CA GLU A 521 60.17 2.72 -2.68
C GLU A 521 59.98 3.58 -3.95
N SER A 522 59.28 4.71 -3.82
CA SER A 522 59.11 5.70 -4.90
C SER A 522 60.33 6.62 -5.08
N GLY A 523 61.32 6.54 -4.19
CA GLY A 523 62.55 7.34 -4.16
C GLY A 523 62.39 8.74 -3.54
N ASN A 524 61.30 9.45 -3.81
CA ASN A 524 60.95 10.70 -3.12
C ASN A 524 59.44 10.96 -3.14
N LYS A 525 58.96 11.81 -2.23
CA LYS A 525 57.54 12.15 -2.07
C LYS A 525 56.89 12.61 -3.38
N GLY A 526 57.58 13.43 -4.18
CA GLY A 526 57.07 13.94 -5.46
C GLY A 526 56.98 12.94 -6.62
N ARG A 527 57.44 11.69 -6.46
CA ARG A 527 57.33 10.63 -7.49
C ARG A 527 56.30 9.56 -7.16
N VAL A 528 55.64 9.68 -6.02
CA VAL A 528 54.52 8.80 -5.66
C VAL A 528 53.37 9.08 -6.64
N THR A 529 52.90 8.05 -7.34
CA THR A 529 51.71 8.14 -8.18
C THR A 529 50.55 7.38 -7.55
N PRO A 530 49.29 7.70 -7.89
CA PRO A 530 48.14 6.99 -7.34
C PRO A 530 48.18 5.48 -7.63
N GLU A 531 48.76 5.08 -8.76
CA GLU A 531 48.90 3.69 -9.19
C GLU A 531 49.91 2.93 -8.35
N ILE A 532 51.01 3.59 -7.93
CA ILE A 532 51.98 3.00 -7.00
C ILE A 532 51.32 2.84 -5.63
N LEU A 533 50.62 3.88 -5.14
CA LEU A 533 49.87 3.80 -3.88
C LEU A 533 48.86 2.66 -3.90
N LYS A 534 48.03 2.58 -4.95
CA LYS A 534 47.06 1.48 -5.13
C LYS A 534 47.77 0.13 -5.12
N ARG A 535 48.86 -0.05 -5.87
CA ARG A 535 49.57 -1.33 -5.92
C ARG A 535 50.10 -1.75 -4.55
N GLU A 536 50.78 -0.85 -3.84
CA GLU A 536 51.40 -1.19 -2.54
C GLU A 536 50.35 -1.45 -1.46
N ILE A 537 49.37 -0.56 -1.32
CA ILE A 537 48.33 -0.67 -0.29
C ILE A 537 47.41 -1.87 -0.56
N LEU A 538 47.06 -2.15 -1.82
CA LEU A 538 46.29 -3.34 -2.16
C LEU A 538 47.07 -4.64 -1.90
N SER A 539 48.38 -4.64 -2.13
CA SER A 539 49.22 -5.81 -1.84
C SER A 539 49.28 -6.06 -0.34
N ASP A 540 49.44 -5.01 0.47
CA ASP A 540 49.37 -5.07 1.94
C ASP A 540 48.02 -5.61 2.43
N ALA A 541 46.92 -5.05 1.92
CA ALA A 541 45.57 -5.49 2.28
C ALA A 541 45.33 -6.98 1.93
N LYS A 542 45.78 -7.45 0.76
CA LYS A 542 45.67 -8.86 0.38
C LYS A 542 46.43 -9.79 1.34
N ILE A 543 47.62 -9.37 1.80
CA ILE A 543 48.39 -10.13 2.79
C ILE A 543 47.65 -10.16 4.14
N ALA A 544 47.10 -9.02 4.58
CA ALA A 544 46.30 -8.95 5.80
C ALA A 544 45.04 -9.84 5.72
N TYR A 545 44.38 -9.90 4.56
CA TYR A 545 43.24 -10.76 4.32
C TYR A 545 43.61 -12.25 4.43
N ALA A 546 44.68 -12.66 3.76
CA ALA A 546 45.17 -14.04 3.78
C ALA A 546 45.57 -14.47 5.20
N ALA A 547 46.25 -13.61 5.95
CA ALA A 547 46.62 -13.87 7.34
C ALA A 547 45.37 -14.03 8.24
N ARG A 548 44.31 -13.28 7.95
CA ARG A 548 43.03 -13.39 8.67
C ARG A 548 42.27 -14.66 8.32
N GLU A 549 42.27 -15.07 7.06
CA GLU A 549 41.73 -16.36 6.63
C GLU A 549 42.48 -17.53 7.28
N GLU A 550 43.82 -17.47 7.37
CA GLU A 550 44.62 -18.50 8.04
C GLU A 550 44.29 -18.62 9.54
N LYS A 551 44.06 -17.48 10.21
CA LYS A 551 43.70 -17.43 11.63
C LYS A 551 42.33 -18.02 11.93
N LEU A 552 41.33 -17.78 11.07
CA LEU A 552 39.94 -18.22 11.29
C LEU A 552 39.66 -19.60 10.68
N GLY A 553 40.39 -19.98 9.63
CA GLY A 553 40.12 -21.13 8.77
C GLY A 553 39.12 -20.81 7.66
N THR A 554 39.34 -21.36 6.47
CA THR A 554 38.52 -21.09 5.26
C THR A 554 37.01 -21.25 5.48
N PRO A 555 36.48 -22.33 6.09
CA PRO A 555 35.02 -22.48 6.27
C PRO A 555 34.40 -21.39 7.14
N ALA A 556 35.09 -20.98 8.21
CA ALA A 556 34.62 -19.92 9.09
C ALA A 556 34.76 -18.53 8.44
N MET A 557 35.80 -18.32 7.63
CA MET A 557 35.97 -17.08 6.87
C MET A 557 34.85 -16.90 5.83
N ARG A 558 34.50 -17.94 5.08
CA ARG A 558 33.37 -17.88 4.13
C ARG A 558 32.03 -17.59 4.79
N GLU A 559 31.78 -18.18 5.95
CA GLU A 559 30.57 -17.90 6.72
C GLU A 559 30.56 -16.45 7.25
N LEU A 560 31.72 -15.94 7.69
CA LEU A 560 31.88 -14.54 8.09
C LEU A 560 31.60 -13.58 6.93
N GLU A 561 32.22 -13.83 5.76
CA GLU A 561 31.99 -13.08 4.51
C GLU A 561 30.49 -12.99 4.20
N ARG A 562 29.78 -14.12 4.18
CA ARG A 562 28.33 -14.17 3.94
C ARG A 562 27.54 -13.35 4.95
N ARG A 563 27.77 -13.55 6.25
CA ARG A 563 27.00 -12.88 7.30
C ARG A 563 27.21 -11.37 7.29
N VAL A 564 28.45 -10.92 7.17
CA VAL A 564 28.81 -9.51 7.16
C VAL A 564 28.20 -8.82 5.95
N VAL A 565 28.45 -9.34 4.74
CA VAL A 565 27.96 -8.72 3.51
C VAL A 565 26.43 -8.69 3.49
N LEU A 566 25.77 -9.79 3.88
CA LEU A 566 24.30 -9.85 3.91
C LEU A 566 23.70 -8.86 4.91
N GLN A 567 24.27 -8.72 6.11
CA GLN A 567 23.78 -7.79 7.12
C GLN A 567 23.96 -6.33 6.69
N VAL A 568 25.12 -5.99 6.12
CA VAL A 568 25.42 -4.65 5.62
C VAL A 568 24.49 -4.31 4.46
N LEU A 569 24.34 -5.23 3.50
CA LEU A 569 23.45 -5.09 2.35
C LEU A 569 21.99 -4.88 2.79
N ASP A 570 21.45 -5.71 3.68
CA ASP A 570 20.07 -5.60 4.15
C ASP A 570 19.83 -4.31 4.96
N ARG A 571 20.85 -3.80 5.68
CA ARG A 571 20.74 -2.50 6.36
C ARG A 571 20.72 -1.35 5.35
N ARG A 572 21.75 -1.25 4.51
CA ARG A 572 21.90 -0.16 3.54
C ARG A 572 20.78 -0.12 2.51
N TRP A 573 20.30 -1.28 2.07
CA TRP A 573 19.15 -1.35 1.17
C TRP A 573 17.86 -0.81 1.80
N ARG A 574 17.61 -1.07 3.09
CA ARG A 574 16.44 -0.51 3.79
C ARG A 574 16.54 1.01 3.94
N ASP A 575 17.73 1.52 4.23
CA ASP A 575 17.97 2.96 4.32
C ASP A 575 17.76 3.62 2.95
N HIS A 576 18.27 3.01 1.88
CA HIS A 576 18.02 3.45 0.51
C HIS A 576 16.54 3.44 0.14
N LEU A 577 15.78 2.39 0.48
CA LEU A 577 14.33 2.38 0.24
C LEU A 577 13.61 3.54 0.95
N TYR A 578 14.02 3.85 2.17
CA TYR A 578 13.49 4.99 2.92
C TYR A 578 13.80 6.30 2.19
N GLU A 579 15.05 6.53 1.79
CA GLU A 579 15.43 7.75 1.07
C GLU A 579 14.75 7.86 -0.31
N MET A 580 14.56 6.74 -1.00
CA MET A 580 13.86 6.68 -2.29
C MET A 580 12.37 7.05 -2.18
N ASP A 581 11.71 6.68 -1.07
CA ASP A 581 10.33 7.11 -0.80
C ASP A 581 10.27 8.65 -0.66
N TYR A 582 11.20 9.28 0.09
CA TYR A 582 11.27 10.74 0.18
C TYR A 582 11.61 11.41 -1.15
N LEU A 583 12.53 10.83 -1.92
CA LEU A 583 12.89 11.36 -3.23
C LEU A 583 11.66 11.38 -4.15
N LYS A 584 10.88 10.29 -4.15
CA LYS A 584 9.67 10.16 -4.96
C LYS A 584 8.62 11.22 -4.59
N ASP A 585 8.47 11.53 -3.30
CA ASP A 585 7.51 12.55 -2.83
C ASP A 585 8.01 13.98 -3.15
N GLY A 586 9.30 14.23 -3.00
CA GLY A 586 9.92 15.54 -3.24
C GLY A 586 10.07 15.92 -4.72
N ILE A 587 10.19 14.94 -5.63
CA ILE A 587 10.48 15.18 -7.06
C ILE A 587 9.34 15.96 -7.76
N GLY A 588 8.10 15.82 -7.28
CA GLY A 588 6.93 16.48 -7.85
C GLY A 588 7.03 18.01 -7.84
N LEU A 589 7.73 18.58 -6.85
CA LEU A 589 7.93 20.03 -6.73
C LEU A 589 8.92 20.57 -7.77
N ARG A 590 9.81 19.72 -8.30
CA ARG A 590 10.79 20.12 -9.32
C ARG A 590 10.21 20.22 -10.72
N ALA A 591 8.98 19.71 -10.93
CA ALA A 591 8.22 19.89 -12.17
C ALA A 591 7.98 21.36 -12.53
N MET A 592 8.08 22.27 -11.55
CA MET A 592 7.95 23.72 -11.76
C MET A 592 9.07 24.31 -12.64
N ALA A 593 10.22 23.64 -12.75
CA ALA A 593 11.38 24.09 -13.52
C ALA A 593 11.42 23.56 -14.98
N GLN A 594 10.29 23.10 -15.54
CA GLN A 594 10.18 22.52 -16.90
C GLN A 594 11.08 21.30 -17.17
N ARG A 595 11.60 20.65 -16.11
CA ARG A 595 12.32 19.37 -16.22
C ARG A 595 11.35 18.21 -15.99
N ASP A 596 11.55 17.10 -16.71
CA ASP A 596 10.75 15.88 -16.50
C ASP A 596 11.11 15.25 -15.14
N PRO A 597 10.16 15.18 -14.18
CA PRO A 597 10.43 14.63 -12.85
C PRO A 597 10.93 13.18 -12.89
N LEU A 598 10.49 12.38 -13.86
CA LEU A 598 10.92 10.99 -13.95
C LEU A 598 12.41 10.87 -14.28
N ILE A 599 12.93 11.75 -15.14
CA ILE A 599 14.35 11.75 -15.53
C ILE A 599 15.21 12.19 -14.34
N GLU A 600 14.78 13.19 -13.59
CA GLU A 600 15.49 13.64 -12.39
C GLU A 600 15.46 12.55 -11.31
N TYR A 601 14.31 11.88 -11.09
CA TYR A 601 14.19 10.74 -10.19
C TYR A 601 15.11 9.57 -10.60
N GLN A 602 15.21 9.29 -11.90
CA GLN A 602 16.14 8.27 -12.42
C GLN A 602 17.60 8.64 -12.17
N ARG A 603 17.98 9.89 -12.43
CA ARG A 603 19.36 10.37 -12.25
C ARG A 603 19.77 10.31 -10.77
N GLU A 604 18.96 10.91 -9.89
CA GLU A 604 19.25 10.96 -8.46
C GLU A 604 19.13 9.61 -7.79
N GLY A 605 18.09 8.84 -8.11
CA GLY A 605 17.94 7.48 -7.59
C GLY A 605 19.09 6.56 -8.01
N TYR A 606 19.68 6.76 -9.20
CA TYR A 606 20.87 6.03 -9.62
C TYR A 606 22.13 6.48 -8.88
N GLN A 607 22.31 7.78 -8.67
CA GLN A 607 23.44 8.30 -7.87
C GLN A 607 23.40 7.80 -6.43
N MET A 608 22.22 7.84 -5.78
CA MET A 608 22.01 7.29 -4.45
C MET A 608 22.29 5.79 -4.41
N PHE A 609 21.85 5.04 -5.42
CA PHE A 609 22.15 3.62 -5.53
C PHE A 609 23.65 3.35 -5.66
N GLN A 610 24.38 4.13 -6.46
CA GLN A 610 25.84 4.00 -6.56
C GLN A 610 26.54 4.33 -5.24
N ALA A 611 26.12 5.39 -4.55
CA ALA A 611 26.64 5.76 -3.24
C ALA A 611 26.39 4.65 -2.20
N MET A 612 25.16 4.11 -2.16
CA MET A 612 24.79 2.98 -1.30
C MET A 612 25.67 1.76 -1.60
N MET A 613 25.91 1.43 -2.88
CA MET A 613 26.78 0.31 -3.25
C MET A 613 28.24 0.55 -2.82
N GLY A 614 28.74 1.78 -2.90
CA GLY A 614 30.05 2.16 -2.36
C GLY A 614 30.13 1.93 -0.85
N GLN A 615 29.15 2.42 -0.10
CA GLN A 615 29.04 2.24 1.35
C GLN A 615 28.96 0.76 1.75
N ILE A 616 28.21 -0.06 0.99
CA ILE A 616 28.14 -1.51 1.25
C ILE A 616 29.54 -2.14 1.15
N LYS A 617 30.32 -1.78 0.13
CA LYS A 617 31.69 -2.31 -0.06
C LYS A 617 32.58 -1.90 1.10
N GLU A 618 32.62 -0.61 1.40
CA GLU A 618 33.47 -0.03 2.44
C GLU A 618 33.16 -0.61 3.83
N GLU A 619 31.90 -0.62 4.23
CA GLU A 619 31.48 -1.16 5.53
C GLU A 619 31.71 -2.67 5.62
N SER A 620 31.45 -3.41 4.53
CA SER A 620 31.70 -4.85 4.51
C SER A 620 33.19 -5.14 4.72
N VAL A 621 34.08 -4.41 4.05
CA VAL A 621 35.54 -4.53 4.22
C VAL A 621 35.94 -4.19 5.66
N GLY A 622 35.46 -3.07 6.20
CA GLY A 622 35.75 -2.66 7.57
C GLY A 622 35.33 -3.70 8.61
N PHE A 623 34.12 -4.25 8.50
CA PHE A 623 33.66 -5.32 9.39
C PHE A 623 34.45 -6.61 9.18
N LEU A 624 34.79 -6.97 7.93
CA LEU A 624 35.53 -8.19 7.66
C LEU A 624 36.90 -8.20 8.35
N TYR A 625 37.61 -7.07 8.39
CA TYR A 625 38.94 -6.96 9.00
C TYR A 625 38.92 -6.75 10.51
N ASN A 626 37.95 -6.01 11.05
CA ASN A 626 38.01 -5.51 12.42
C ASN A 626 37.14 -6.28 13.42
N LEU A 627 36.20 -7.10 12.93
CA LEU A 627 35.22 -7.74 13.79
C LEU A 627 35.83 -8.90 14.58
N ASP A 628 35.64 -8.92 15.90
CA ASP A 628 36.15 -10.00 16.76
C ASP A 628 35.27 -11.24 16.66
N VAL A 629 35.86 -12.34 16.17
CA VAL A 629 35.16 -13.60 15.88
C VAL A 629 35.62 -14.71 16.82
N GLU A 630 34.68 -15.37 17.49
CA GLU A 630 34.90 -16.63 18.20
C GLU A 630 34.41 -17.80 17.34
N VAL A 631 35.30 -18.71 16.96
CA VAL A 631 34.96 -19.92 16.21
C VAL A 631 34.60 -21.03 17.20
N ARG A 632 33.35 -21.50 17.19
CA ARG A 632 32.94 -22.70 17.93
C ARG A 632 32.78 -23.87 16.96
N GLN A 633 33.62 -24.89 17.12
CA GLN A 633 33.42 -26.18 16.45
C GLN A 633 32.37 -26.99 17.22
N GLN A 634 31.20 -27.22 16.62
CA GLN A 634 30.26 -28.22 17.14
C GLN A 634 30.83 -29.62 16.83
N GLY A 635 30.67 -30.55 17.78
CA GLY A 635 31.39 -31.83 17.82
C GLY A 635 31.23 -32.76 16.60
N GLU A 636 32.10 -33.78 16.55
CA GLU A 636 32.30 -34.75 15.45
C GLU A 636 31.00 -35.21 14.76
N GLY A 637 30.69 -34.64 13.59
CA GLY A 637 29.66 -35.17 12.69
C GLY A 637 28.90 -34.16 11.81
N GLN A 638 28.96 -32.86 12.09
CA GLN A 638 28.34 -31.81 11.24
C GLN A 638 29.35 -30.73 10.88
N VAL A 639 29.46 -30.41 9.58
CA VAL A 639 30.48 -29.51 8.99
C VAL A 639 30.08 -28.02 9.10
N GLU A 640 29.09 -27.68 9.91
CA GLU A 640 28.67 -26.29 10.09
C GLU A 640 29.50 -25.63 11.19
N SER A 641 30.49 -24.83 10.78
CA SER A 641 31.25 -23.96 11.68
C SER A 641 30.38 -22.76 12.04
N GLU A 642 29.92 -22.68 13.30
CA GLU A 642 29.07 -21.58 13.73
C GLU A 642 29.93 -20.38 14.16
N VAL A 643 29.90 -19.32 13.34
CA VAL A 643 30.60 -18.06 13.61
C VAL A 643 29.74 -17.21 14.55
N GLN A 644 30.21 -17.01 15.79
CA GLN A 644 29.56 -16.09 16.74
C GLN A 644 30.43 -14.85 16.92
N ALA A 645 29.81 -13.67 16.75
CA ALA A 645 30.47 -12.41 17.00
C ALA A 645 29.49 -11.36 17.55
N LYS A 646 29.99 -10.48 18.43
CA LYS A 646 29.22 -9.37 18.98
C LYS A 646 28.91 -8.37 17.85
N GLY A 647 27.63 -8.14 17.57
CA GLY A 647 27.16 -7.21 16.53
C GLY A 647 26.61 -7.87 15.25
N LEU A 648 26.90 -9.16 15.03
CA LEU A 648 26.35 -9.99 13.94
C LEU A 648 25.12 -10.83 14.35
N GLN A 649 24.55 -10.56 15.53
CA GLN A 649 23.33 -11.25 15.96
C GLN A 649 22.16 -10.75 15.10
N ALA A 650 21.54 -11.67 14.36
CA ALA A 650 20.24 -11.40 13.74
C ALA A 650 19.31 -10.88 14.84
N PRO A 651 18.67 -9.70 14.68
CA PRO A 651 17.66 -9.27 15.63
C PRO A 651 16.65 -10.41 15.76
N ALA A 652 16.36 -10.82 17.00
CA ALA A 652 15.35 -11.84 17.24
C ALA A 652 14.07 -11.43 16.48
N VAL A 653 13.58 -12.31 15.62
CA VAL A 653 12.33 -12.13 14.86
C VAL A 653 11.12 -11.96 15.79
N GLU A 654 11.31 -12.14 17.11
CA GLU A 654 10.32 -11.82 18.13
C GLU A 654 10.01 -10.31 18.14
N ALA A 655 8.87 -9.98 17.51
CA ALA A 655 8.09 -8.76 17.60
C ALA A 655 8.51 -7.54 16.74
N GLN A 656 8.96 -7.76 15.49
CA GLN A 656 8.71 -6.73 14.48
C GLN A 656 7.21 -6.71 14.17
N LYS A 657 6.53 -5.64 14.59
CA LYS A 657 5.12 -5.37 14.24
C LYS A 657 5.05 -4.95 12.76
N LEU A 658 5.15 -5.88 11.83
CA LEU A 658 5.07 -5.59 10.41
C LEU A 658 3.62 -5.21 10.04
N GLN A 659 3.54 -4.33 9.06
CA GLN A 659 2.29 -3.94 8.44
C GLN A 659 2.38 -4.21 6.96
N TYR A 660 1.42 -4.98 6.46
CA TYR A 660 1.28 -5.35 5.07
C TYR A 660 0.20 -4.50 4.44
N THR A 661 0.55 -3.76 3.41
CA THR A 661 -0.39 -2.95 2.63
C THR A 661 -0.56 -3.59 1.26
N ALA A 662 -1.80 -3.86 0.88
CA ALA A 662 -2.17 -4.44 -0.40
C ALA A 662 -3.51 -3.88 -0.90
N PRO A 663 -3.81 -3.97 -2.21
CA PRO A 663 -5.17 -3.77 -2.71
C PRO A 663 -6.13 -4.80 -2.10
N GLY A 664 -7.32 -4.36 -1.70
CA GLY A 664 -8.47 -5.22 -1.41
C GLY A 664 -9.29 -5.51 -2.68
N GLU A 665 -10.25 -6.43 -2.59
CA GLU A 665 -11.10 -6.83 -3.74
C GLU A 665 -11.89 -5.68 -4.40
N GLY A 666 -12.13 -4.59 -3.65
CA GLY A 666 -12.79 -3.38 -4.17
C GLY A 666 -11.83 -2.45 -4.93
N GLY A 667 -10.55 -2.81 -5.06
CA GLY A 667 -9.50 -1.95 -5.60
C GLY A 667 -9.06 -0.84 -4.63
N ASP A 668 -9.48 -0.91 -3.38
CA ASP A 668 -9.16 0.02 -2.29
C ASP A 668 -8.03 -0.51 -1.40
N VAL A 669 -7.27 0.39 -0.76
CA VAL A 669 -6.09 -0.01 0.03
C VAL A 669 -6.52 -0.69 1.33
N GLU A 670 -5.90 -1.83 1.67
CA GLU A 670 -6.11 -2.62 2.88
C GLU A 670 -4.79 -2.84 3.65
N VAL A 671 -4.81 -2.62 4.97
CA VAL A 671 -3.64 -2.85 5.84
C VAL A 671 -3.89 -4.05 6.76
N ARG A 672 -2.94 -4.98 6.81
CA ARG A 672 -2.95 -6.17 7.67
C ARG A 672 -1.75 -6.19 8.61
N ASN A 673 -1.92 -6.75 9.81
CA ASN A 673 -0.81 -7.01 10.73
C ASN A 673 -0.10 -8.35 10.43
N ASP A 674 0.94 -8.67 11.19
CA ASP A 674 1.69 -9.94 11.17
C ASP A 674 0.84 -11.22 11.22
N ARG A 675 -0.38 -11.11 11.76
CA ARG A 675 -1.31 -12.24 11.91
C ARG A 675 -2.35 -12.28 10.78
N GLY A 676 -2.18 -11.47 9.74
CA GLY A 676 -3.10 -11.36 8.61
C GLY A 676 -4.42 -10.67 8.94
N GLN A 677 -4.55 -10.05 10.12
CA GLN A 677 -5.78 -9.37 10.54
C GLN A 677 -5.84 -7.95 10.00
N VAL A 678 -6.99 -7.58 9.43
CA VAL A 678 -7.26 -6.24 8.89
C VAL A 678 -7.24 -5.19 9.99
N GLN A 679 -6.37 -4.21 9.87
CA GLN A 679 -6.33 -3.06 10.76
C GLN A 679 -7.31 -1.99 10.28
N GLN A 680 -8.57 -2.07 10.70
CA GLN A 680 -9.64 -1.16 10.27
C GLN A 680 -9.29 0.33 10.42
N ALA A 681 -8.58 0.71 11.48
CA ALA A 681 -8.13 2.09 11.70
C ALA A 681 -7.04 2.55 10.71
N ALA A 682 -6.13 1.66 10.29
CA ALA A 682 -5.09 1.97 9.31
C ALA A 682 -5.66 1.95 7.87
N THR A 683 -6.48 0.94 7.56
CA THR A 683 -7.21 0.81 6.29
C THR A 683 -8.10 2.01 6.00
N SER A 684 -8.86 2.48 7.00
CA SER A 684 -9.75 3.65 6.83
C SER A 684 -9.02 4.97 6.61
N LYS A 685 -7.81 5.14 7.17
CA LYS A 685 -6.95 6.31 6.92
C LYS A 685 -6.46 6.37 5.47
N LEU A 686 -5.94 5.25 4.94
CA LEU A 686 -5.41 5.21 3.58
C LEU A 686 -6.50 5.37 2.53
N ARG A 687 -7.70 4.81 2.78
CA ARG A 687 -8.87 5.05 1.92
C ARG A 687 -9.25 6.53 1.83
N GLN A 688 -9.17 7.27 2.94
CA GLN A 688 -9.49 8.71 2.97
C GLN A 688 -8.47 9.56 2.22
N ALA A 689 -7.18 9.20 2.32
CA ALA A 689 -6.12 9.87 1.55
C ALA A 689 -6.31 9.69 0.03
N ALA A 690 -6.78 8.51 -0.40
CA ALA A 690 -7.06 8.23 -1.81
C ALA A 690 -8.36 8.89 -2.33
N SER A 691 -9.36 9.10 -1.46
CA SER A 691 -10.70 9.55 -1.87
C SER A 691 -11.02 11.03 -1.63
N GLY A 692 -10.17 11.78 -0.92
CA GLY A 692 -10.37 13.22 -0.67
C GLY A 692 -11.68 13.59 0.07
N ALA A 693 -12.30 12.65 0.80
CA ALA A 693 -13.63 12.83 1.42
C ALA A 693 -13.59 12.85 2.96
N ALA A 694 -14.39 13.74 3.57
CA ALA A 694 -14.57 13.89 5.02
C ALA A 694 -15.36 12.70 5.64
N PRO A 695 -15.19 12.39 6.94
CA PRO A 695 -15.68 11.13 7.52
C PRO A 695 -17.17 11.14 7.89
N ALA A 696 -17.82 9.98 7.70
CA ALA A 696 -19.11 9.64 8.32
C ALA A 696 -18.95 9.32 9.83
N PRO A 697 -20.00 9.51 10.65
CA PRO A 697 -19.91 9.31 12.10
C PRO A 697 -19.80 7.82 12.46
N ALA A 698 -18.94 7.49 13.42
CA ALA A 698 -18.83 6.14 13.98
C ALA A 698 -20.13 5.73 14.69
N THR A 699 -20.57 4.50 14.46
CA THR A 699 -21.73 3.86 15.08
C THR A 699 -21.55 3.72 16.59
N GLU A 700 -22.41 4.40 17.37
CA GLU A 700 -22.50 4.21 18.82
C GLU A 700 -23.22 2.89 19.15
N ALA A 701 -22.71 2.18 20.16
CA ALA A 701 -23.42 1.07 20.81
C ALA A 701 -24.79 1.54 21.36
N PRO A 702 -25.82 0.66 21.41
CA PRO A 702 -27.16 1.06 21.82
C PRO A 702 -27.15 1.60 23.26
N ARG A 703 -27.39 2.91 23.41
CA ARG A 703 -27.60 3.55 24.71
C ARG A 703 -29.05 3.34 25.14
N GLY A 704 -29.26 2.94 26.40
CA GLY A 704 -30.59 2.99 27.02
C GLY A 704 -31.10 4.43 27.09
N ALA A 705 -32.42 4.59 27.28
CA ALA A 705 -33.17 5.85 27.17
C ALA A 705 -32.69 7.04 28.03
N PHE A 706 -31.67 6.86 28.87
CA PHE A 706 -31.06 7.91 29.70
C PHE A 706 -29.51 7.89 29.71
N GLY A 707 -28.86 7.27 28.72
CA GLY A 707 -27.42 7.49 28.47
C GLY A 707 -26.43 6.88 29.46
N GLN A 708 -26.80 5.84 30.23
CA GLN A 708 -25.84 5.06 31.03
C GLN A 708 -25.33 3.82 30.27
N ARG A 709 -24.03 3.52 30.41
CA ARG A 709 -23.40 2.27 29.95
C ARG A 709 -23.84 1.12 30.86
N THR A 710 -24.24 0.00 30.26
CA THR A 710 -24.53 -1.25 30.95
C THR A 710 -23.30 -2.16 30.88
N ASP A 711 -22.58 -2.31 31.99
CA ASP A 711 -21.53 -3.32 32.11
C ASP A 711 -22.13 -4.62 32.68
N GLY A 712 -21.90 -5.74 31.97
CA GLY A 712 -22.32 -7.08 32.38
C GLY A 712 -21.37 -7.69 33.42
N ALA A 713 -21.90 -7.86 34.63
CA ALA A 713 -21.62 -8.88 35.66
C ALA A 713 -20.22 -9.52 35.78
N ALA A 714 -19.56 -9.29 36.93
CA ALA A 714 -19.07 -10.38 37.80
C ALA A 714 -18.68 -9.87 39.22
N ALA A 715 -19.13 -10.65 40.22
CA ALA A 715 -18.61 -10.86 41.58
C ALA A 715 -18.66 -9.76 42.67
N SER A 716 -19.28 -10.17 43.77
CA SER A 716 -19.67 -9.48 45.00
C SER A 716 -18.56 -9.27 46.03
N THR A 717 -18.51 -8.08 46.69
CA THR A 717 -17.97 -7.89 48.06
C THR A 717 -18.62 -6.64 48.71
N PRO A 718 -18.91 -6.60 50.02
CA PRO A 718 -19.89 -5.65 50.57
C PRO A 718 -19.30 -4.28 50.93
N ALA A 719 -20.16 -3.26 50.88
CA ALA A 719 -19.89 -1.83 51.06
C ALA A 719 -19.37 -1.44 52.46
N PRO A 720 -18.79 -0.23 52.58
CA PRO A 720 -19.38 0.69 53.55
C PRO A 720 -19.46 2.18 53.13
N GLN A 721 -20.62 2.74 53.49
CA GLN A 721 -20.85 3.98 54.23
C GLN A 721 -20.75 5.36 53.52
N ASN A 722 -21.89 6.04 53.62
CA ASN A 722 -22.22 7.35 53.10
C ASN A 722 -21.71 8.48 54.01
N ARG A 723 -21.14 9.51 53.38
CA ARG A 723 -21.31 10.98 53.51
C ARG A 723 -21.39 11.71 54.87
N ALA A 724 -21.60 11.05 56.00
CA ALA A 724 -21.61 11.69 57.32
C ALA A 724 -20.19 11.82 57.93
N ASP A 725 -19.30 10.86 57.67
CA ASP A 725 -18.02 10.74 58.39
C ASP A 725 -16.84 11.52 57.80
N ARG A 726 -16.96 12.16 56.63
CA ARG A 726 -15.87 13.01 56.09
C ARG A 726 -16.12 14.52 56.18
N ARG A 727 -17.33 14.96 56.51
CA ARG A 727 -17.60 16.39 56.78
C ARG A 727 -17.23 16.80 58.21
N ALA A 728 -16.89 15.86 59.08
CA ALA A 728 -16.36 16.14 60.40
C ALA A 728 -14.82 16.27 60.36
N ALA A 729 -14.34 17.51 60.21
CA ALA A 729 -13.04 18.00 60.67
C ALA A 729 -11.77 17.40 60.00
N GLY A 730 -11.04 18.09 59.13
CA GLY A 730 -10.99 19.54 58.97
C GLY A 730 -10.50 20.23 60.25
N LYS A 731 -9.30 19.88 60.75
CA LYS A 731 -8.55 20.70 61.70
C LYS A 731 -7.07 20.31 61.77
N LYS A 732 -6.24 21.29 61.42
CA LYS A 732 -4.83 21.52 61.80
C LYS A 732 -3.72 20.92 60.92
N LYS A 733 -2.99 21.90 60.36
CA LYS A 733 -1.64 21.94 59.77
C LYS A 733 -1.50 21.40 58.36
#